data_AF-A0A2T4API2-F1
#
_entry.id   AF-A0A2T4API2-F1
#
_cell.length_a   1.000
_cell.length_b   1.000
_cell.length_c   1.000
_cell.angle_alpha   90.00
_cell.angle_beta   90.00
_cell.angle_gamma   90.00
#
_symmetry.space_group_name_H-M   'P 1'
#
loop_
_entity.id
_entity.type
_entity.pdbx_description
1 polymer ?
#
loop_
_entity_poly.entity_id
_entity_poly.type
_entity_poly.pdbx_seq_one_letter_code
_entity_poly.pdbx_strand_id
1 'polypeptide(L)'
;MSSFADEVEYKLDAVKATQLGAEEIDKTFRPACIDLVSAGLGGKVLGFSDEWFAEANNLLTPTAPISQPGKMVYTGAWYDGWETRRHNSEEFDWVVIRLGVASGTVKGVEIDTAFFNGNNAPAISVEGCFSDNDEEVVSWKGGRGKWEAILDIRECGPTQRHGWKLDAPTNKQYTHVRLNMYPDGGIARFRLFGHAVPVFPEDKDAVFDLAAAQNGGIAISCSDQHFGTKDNLLLPGRGKDMGDGWETKRSRGKDHVDWTIVKLGAPGYIQEFVVDTAHFRGNFPQKVAVHGLSWQGEGQPEANSEGWVEAVSPSKTGPDQEHKFVSAVGDVPLTHVKLTMIPDGGVKRFRAFGKRVAHSGPAPPPTMDPGDSGSDNGGEKRRTIPADLPTSLDDRRHAAGEFTMPETEMYDGWQGQSQFLTSPVLAKPLNFGDLSLNDSNQDDFVGSGPKDSDARLMEMLAAQAAHRNEAALEDEDAIITNDKMTESEKKDILQRALTMAASNGDTEKVKKLLEGDAKPFVDVNLPDDDGTPALIYASCFGHEKVVEALIEAGANVNQQDRNQWTPFMWAMTNRHKGISKLLLDKGASSEQKTSSGRTAFDFVPPDSDMSFYLHDNGYSIGSAGIMGDFYNPGFSQDRFEEEMAENEMRRRLMMESARDLEVDLGNVGMDDQPEPMDDFEEEQAEFDWSRCLHDQMFVFQEHELDRILDIVVTKMTPQRSPSQKPVPANMIFLSARYAHYHASPELLRRLLVSAMARINAVVEKSQWDMTILAFWISNATLLLHYLKKDAGLVEATTTFQAQLAELINEIFVLIVRDAERRLDKVLDPAMLEHETIPGFEDIAFQNEWKIFKRKSTVKEQPLEKRFRPPSPKQRAKPAPRNVTSLLSSTLFVLDLYDIHSVITSQIISQLLYWLGCELFNRVISNRKYLARTKAMQIRMNVSMVEDWARTNNRQAEHYEGGEMNSTGETTMDAAKRHLAPVIQLLQWLQCFSSLNADDLEALVDTLQQLKRMTPQQLIHSATHYRAEVGEKGLPPSAMKYLLAIQKEGALKKSNQASESVPTTPVTSNFNGNGQSTPKSVQIRTPGGADSDDEDSTPKSLLLNPSYMLPFALPSVTDMLVSYGAGFGGVNRERERKYIPTVPPEFLEKLEVNGSRNPPMFQEKDWENEEV
;
A
#
# COMPACT_ATOMS: atom_id res chain seq x y z
N MET A 1 22.40 -24.42 46.24
CA MET A 1 21.92 -24.07 44.89
C MET A 1 22.47 -22.68 44.64
N SER A 2 23.36 -22.54 43.65
CA SER A 2 23.79 -21.20 43.19
C SER A 2 22.54 -20.52 42.65
N SER A 3 22.24 -19.29 43.06
CA SER A 3 21.16 -18.53 42.43
C SER A 3 21.63 -18.06 41.06
N PHE A 4 20.74 -17.91 40.07
CA PHE A 4 21.14 -17.38 38.75
C PHE A 4 21.85 -16.01 38.88
N ALA A 5 21.51 -15.24 39.92
CA ALA A 5 22.15 -13.97 40.26
C ALA A 5 23.63 -14.09 40.68
N ASP A 6 24.10 -15.26 41.13
CA ASP A 6 25.51 -15.48 41.51
C ASP A 6 26.41 -15.71 40.27
N GLU A 7 25.83 -15.99 39.11
CA GLU A 7 26.53 -16.29 37.85
C GLU A 7 26.63 -15.07 36.90
N VAL A 8 25.93 -13.97 37.19
CA VAL A 8 25.92 -12.73 36.38
C VAL A 8 27.04 -11.77 36.84
N GLU A 9 27.82 -11.24 35.89
CA GLU A 9 28.97 -10.37 36.17
C GLU A 9 28.53 -8.93 36.50
N TYR A 10 27.41 -8.46 35.94
CA TYR A 10 26.73 -7.21 36.25
C TYR A 10 26.01 -7.25 37.60
N LYS A 11 26.72 -6.90 38.68
CA LYS A 11 26.18 -6.90 40.04
C LYS A 11 25.33 -5.67 40.33
N LEU A 12 24.09 -5.88 40.78
CA LEU A 12 23.18 -4.85 41.30
C LEU A 12 23.14 -4.85 42.83
N ASP A 13 22.74 -3.72 43.42
CA ASP A 13 22.49 -3.64 44.86
C ASP A 13 21.27 -4.47 45.23
N ALA A 14 21.36 -5.25 46.31
CA ALA A 14 20.26 -6.09 46.75
C ALA A 14 19.08 -5.24 47.25
N VAL A 15 17.90 -5.44 46.65
CA VAL A 15 16.68 -4.70 47.00
C VAL A 15 15.73 -5.64 47.74
N LYS A 16 15.19 -5.17 48.87
CA LYS A 16 14.18 -5.91 49.63
C LYS A 16 12.81 -5.76 48.96
N ALA A 17 12.37 -6.83 48.32
CA ALA A 17 11.06 -6.91 47.69
C ALA A 17 10.37 -8.24 48.00
N THR A 18 9.06 -8.18 48.22
CA THR A 18 8.19 -9.32 48.47
C THR A 18 7.50 -9.74 47.17
N GLN A 19 7.64 -11.00 46.76
CA GLN A 19 6.93 -11.56 45.60
C GLN A 19 5.45 -11.79 45.93
N LEU A 20 4.56 -11.41 45.02
CA LEU A 20 3.11 -11.56 45.14
C LEU A 20 2.61 -12.68 44.22
N GLY A 21 1.53 -13.36 44.62
CA GLY A 21 0.80 -14.25 43.73
C GLY A 21 0.05 -13.47 42.65
N ALA A 22 -0.13 -14.04 41.45
CA ALA A 22 -0.77 -13.37 40.31
C ALA A 22 -2.15 -12.76 40.62
N GLU A 23 -2.95 -13.41 41.47
CA GLU A 23 -4.27 -12.92 41.90
C GLU A 23 -4.21 -11.75 42.91
N GLU A 24 -3.06 -11.55 43.55
CA GLU A 24 -2.83 -10.52 44.57
C GLU A 24 -2.25 -9.23 43.98
N ILE A 25 -1.64 -9.30 42.79
CA ILE A 25 -1.01 -8.15 42.11
C ILE A 25 -2.03 -7.02 41.92
N ASP A 26 -3.15 -7.30 41.24
CA ASP A 26 -4.15 -6.29 40.94
C ASP A 26 -4.82 -5.74 42.20
N LYS A 27 -5.06 -6.59 43.21
CA LYS A 27 -5.63 -6.19 44.50
C LYS A 27 -4.69 -5.28 45.29
N THR A 28 -3.39 -5.46 45.13
CA THR A 28 -2.37 -4.72 45.88
C THR A 28 -2.07 -3.36 45.25
N PHE A 29 -1.92 -3.31 43.92
CA PHE A 29 -1.45 -2.10 43.25
C PHE A 29 -2.56 -1.21 42.69
N ARG A 30 -3.57 -1.77 42.00
CA ARG A 30 -4.58 -0.97 41.27
C ARG A 30 -5.44 -0.03 42.13
N PRO A 31 -5.74 -0.30 43.41
CA PRO A 31 -6.53 0.64 44.23
C PRO A 31 -5.77 1.92 44.62
N ALA A 32 -4.43 1.90 44.54
CA ALA A 32 -3.60 2.92 45.17
C ALA A 32 -2.41 3.37 44.33
N CYS A 33 -2.15 2.79 43.17
CA CYS A 33 -1.02 3.13 42.30
C CYS A 33 -1.48 3.21 40.84
N ILE A 34 -0.75 3.96 40.05
CA ILE A 34 -0.89 4.00 38.58
C ILE A 34 0.29 3.29 37.93
N ASP A 35 0.11 2.85 36.69
CA ASP A 35 1.19 2.33 35.85
C ASP A 35 1.95 3.49 35.20
N LEU A 36 3.14 3.80 35.73
CA LEU A 36 3.93 4.98 35.34
C LEU A 36 4.54 4.88 33.94
N VAL A 37 4.70 3.66 33.42
CA VAL A 37 5.28 3.40 32.09
C VAL A 37 4.22 3.20 31.01
N SER A 38 2.93 3.20 31.36
CA SER A 38 1.85 2.93 30.42
C SER A 38 1.85 3.89 29.23
N ALA A 39 1.74 3.36 28.01
CA ALA A 39 1.61 4.17 26.80
C ALA A 39 0.37 5.09 26.84
N GLY A 40 -0.72 4.63 27.48
CA GLY A 40 -1.94 5.42 27.65
C GLY A 40 -1.76 6.66 28.54
N LEU A 41 -0.76 6.65 29.44
CA LEU A 41 -0.38 7.80 30.27
C LEU A 41 0.64 8.71 29.56
N GLY A 42 1.23 8.25 28.44
CA GLY A 42 2.30 8.92 27.71
C GLY A 42 3.68 8.30 27.89
N GLY A 43 3.78 7.10 28.47
CA GLY A 43 5.06 6.38 28.56
C GLY A 43 5.58 5.99 27.18
N LYS A 44 6.90 6.10 26.97
CA LYS A 44 7.52 5.91 25.66
C LYS A 44 8.85 5.15 25.77
N VAL A 45 9.08 4.20 24.88
CA VAL A 45 10.40 3.57 24.69
C VAL A 45 11.33 4.58 23.99
N LEU A 46 12.49 4.84 24.58
CA LEU A 46 13.50 5.75 24.02
C LEU A 46 14.63 5.02 23.30
N GLY A 47 14.92 3.78 23.70
CA GLY A 47 15.96 2.97 23.11
C GLY A 47 15.95 1.56 23.68
N PHE A 48 16.56 0.64 22.95
CA PHE A 48 16.62 -0.78 23.28
C PHE A 48 17.91 -1.41 22.75
N SER A 49 18.25 -2.61 23.21
CA SER A 49 19.36 -3.40 22.67
C SER A 49 18.98 -4.14 21.39
N ASP A 50 17.80 -4.77 21.36
CA ASP A 50 17.31 -5.65 20.31
C ASP A 50 15.78 -5.73 20.35
N GLU A 51 15.11 -5.92 19.21
CA GLU A 51 13.65 -6.10 19.07
C GLU A 51 13.31 -7.13 17.98
N TRP A 52 14.20 -8.10 17.74
CA TRP A 52 14.16 -8.99 16.58
C TRP A 52 12.80 -9.66 16.39
N PHE A 53 12.27 -10.38 17.39
CA PHE A 53 11.04 -11.16 17.22
C PHE A 53 9.77 -10.37 17.53
N ALA A 54 9.82 -9.42 18.46
CA ALA A 54 8.69 -8.57 18.79
C ALA A 54 9.11 -7.23 19.44
N GLU A 55 8.41 -6.15 19.10
CA GLU A 55 8.74 -4.77 19.50
C GLU A 55 8.60 -4.50 21.00
N ALA A 56 9.52 -3.73 21.60
CA ALA A 56 9.50 -3.38 23.02
C ALA A 56 8.37 -2.43 23.40
N ASN A 57 7.82 -1.68 22.43
CA ASN A 57 6.63 -0.85 22.65
C ASN A 57 5.43 -1.66 23.17
N ASN A 58 5.34 -2.95 22.82
CA ASN A 58 4.27 -3.83 23.30
C ASN A 58 4.28 -4.00 24.83
N LEU A 59 5.43 -3.80 25.48
CA LEU A 59 5.53 -3.87 26.94
C LEU A 59 4.61 -2.87 27.64
N LEU A 60 4.42 -1.71 27.02
CA LEU A 60 3.72 -0.55 27.59
C LEU A 60 2.22 -0.54 27.25
N THR A 61 1.78 -1.41 26.34
CA THR A 61 0.40 -1.51 25.86
C THR A 61 -0.56 -1.75 27.03
N PRO A 62 -1.64 -0.95 27.23
CA PRO A 62 -2.51 -1.05 28.41
C PRO A 62 -3.32 -2.36 28.49
N THR A 63 -3.63 -2.97 27.35
CA THR A 63 -4.42 -4.20 27.27
C THR A 63 -3.61 -5.41 27.73
N ALA A 64 -4.32 -6.47 28.14
CA ALA A 64 -3.70 -7.76 28.40
C ALA A 64 -3.12 -8.34 27.09
N PRO A 65 -2.00 -9.09 27.16
CA PRO A 65 -1.46 -9.78 26.00
C PRO A 65 -2.50 -10.65 25.30
N ILE A 66 -2.48 -10.69 23.97
CA ILE A 66 -3.28 -11.61 23.17
C ILE A 66 -2.40 -12.62 22.44
N SER A 67 -2.92 -13.82 22.21
CA SER A 67 -2.27 -14.82 21.37
C SER A 67 -3.03 -14.99 20.06
N GLN A 68 -2.29 -15.04 18.96
CA GLN A 68 -2.82 -15.41 17.65
C GLN A 68 -2.06 -16.62 17.11
N PRO A 69 -2.41 -17.85 17.58
CA PRO A 69 -1.70 -19.06 17.19
C PRO A 69 -1.70 -19.25 15.66
N GLY A 70 -0.50 -19.35 15.08
CA GLY A 70 -0.31 -19.53 13.64
C GLY A 70 -0.19 -18.22 12.84
N LYS A 71 -0.33 -17.06 13.48
CA LYS A 71 0.11 -15.78 12.90
C LYS A 71 1.63 -15.72 12.97
N MET A 72 2.27 -15.62 11.80
CA MET A 72 3.71 -15.47 11.68
C MET A 72 4.01 -14.06 11.17
N VAL A 73 4.94 -13.39 11.83
CA VAL A 73 5.61 -12.19 11.31
C VAL A 73 6.94 -12.57 10.69
N TYR A 74 7.59 -11.62 10.02
CA TYR A 74 8.83 -11.87 9.30
C TYR A 74 9.97 -12.43 10.14
N THR A 75 10.02 -12.10 11.42
CA THR A 75 11.04 -12.59 12.33
C THR A 75 10.65 -13.90 13.00
N GLY A 76 9.39 -14.34 12.97
CA GLY A 76 8.97 -15.60 13.56
C GLY A 76 7.48 -15.68 13.89
N ALA A 77 7.13 -16.40 14.95
CA ALA A 77 5.76 -16.36 15.46
C ALA A 77 5.45 -14.94 15.97
N TRP A 78 4.29 -14.41 15.62
CA TRP A 78 3.86 -13.13 16.16
C TRP A 78 3.60 -13.27 17.66
N TYR A 79 4.23 -12.40 18.45
CA TYR A 79 3.98 -12.25 19.87
C TYR A 79 3.51 -10.84 20.20
N ASP A 80 2.54 -10.76 21.10
CA ASP A 80 2.11 -9.51 21.73
C ASP A 80 3.00 -9.22 22.94
N GLY A 81 4.24 -8.79 22.67
CA GLY A 81 5.28 -8.58 23.66
C GLY A 81 6.57 -8.04 23.05
N TRP A 82 7.62 -7.96 23.86
CA TRP A 82 9.00 -7.74 23.45
C TRP A 82 9.69 -9.10 23.38
N GLU A 83 10.38 -9.41 22.28
CA GLU A 83 11.22 -10.61 22.17
C GLU A 83 12.48 -10.34 21.36
N THR A 84 13.63 -10.67 21.95
CA THR A 84 14.95 -10.42 21.36
C THR A 84 15.54 -11.67 20.71
N ARG A 85 16.54 -11.46 19.84
CA ARG A 85 17.23 -12.59 19.19
C ARG A 85 17.90 -13.50 20.21
N ARG A 86 18.00 -14.80 19.87
CA ARG A 86 18.66 -15.79 20.72
C ARG A 86 20.17 -15.60 20.74
N HIS A 87 20.79 -16.05 21.83
CA HIS A 87 22.23 -16.10 21.99
C HIS A 87 22.85 -14.71 22.03
N ASN A 88 22.30 -13.84 22.86
CA ASN A 88 22.89 -12.54 23.13
C ASN A 88 24.35 -12.72 23.59
N SER A 89 25.26 -11.98 22.96
CA SER A 89 26.68 -11.99 23.30
C SER A 89 26.99 -11.11 24.52
N GLU A 90 26.10 -10.17 24.82
CA GLU A 90 26.14 -9.33 26.01
C GLU A 90 25.43 -10.01 27.19
N GLU A 91 25.62 -9.49 28.41
CA GLU A 91 25.06 -10.10 29.62
C GLU A 91 23.53 -10.04 29.70
N PHE A 92 22.92 -9.01 29.10
CA PHE A 92 21.48 -8.80 29.09
C PHE A 92 21.04 -7.93 27.93
N ASP A 93 19.81 -8.16 27.48
CA ASP A 93 19.05 -7.23 26.66
C ASP A 93 18.39 -6.16 27.54
N TRP A 94 18.23 -4.95 27.02
CA TRP A 94 17.68 -3.83 27.78
C TRP A 94 16.74 -2.97 26.96
N VAL A 95 15.80 -2.33 27.64
CA VAL A 95 14.92 -1.29 27.09
C VAL A 95 14.85 -0.11 28.06
N VAL A 96 15.04 1.11 27.53
CA VAL A 96 14.94 2.37 28.26
C VAL A 96 13.59 3.01 27.98
N ILE A 97 12.86 3.35 29.03
CA ILE A 97 11.50 3.88 28.99
C ILE A 97 11.43 5.21 29.74
N ARG A 98 10.90 6.25 29.07
CA ARG A 98 10.48 7.50 29.69
C ARG A 98 9.13 7.31 30.36
N LEU A 99 8.99 7.72 31.62
CA LEU A 99 7.70 7.66 32.31
C LEU A 99 6.69 8.61 31.66
N GLY A 100 5.40 8.27 31.64
CA GLY A 100 4.33 9.13 31.11
C GLY A 100 3.98 10.34 31.99
N VAL A 101 4.71 10.49 33.11
CA VAL A 101 4.58 11.58 34.07
C VAL A 101 5.90 12.34 34.16
N ALA A 102 5.85 13.57 34.68
CA ALA A 102 7.05 14.38 34.86
C ALA A 102 8.11 13.63 35.68
N SER A 103 7.71 13.10 36.84
CA SER A 103 8.49 12.14 37.63
C SER A 103 7.56 11.29 38.52
N GLY A 104 8.07 10.17 39.04
CA GLY A 104 7.29 9.30 39.92
C GLY A 104 8.11 8.52 40.93
N THR A 105 7.46 8.10 42.02
CA THR A 105 8.02 7.17 43.02
C THR A 105 7.43 5.78 42.81
N VAL A 106 8.25 4.73 42.93
CA VAL A 106 7.87 3.35 42.64
C VAL A 106 7.52 2.59 43.91
N LYS A 107 6.47 1.76 43.84
CA LYS A 107 6.02 0.86 44.91
C LYS A 107 6.11 -0.62 44.53
N GLY A 108 6.09 -0.93 43.24
CA GLY A 108 6.21 -2.30 42.78
C GLY A 108 6.36 -2.41 41.27
N VAL A 109 6.70 -3.62 40.86
CA VAL A 109 6.97 -4.01 39.48
C VAL A 109 6.13 -5.22 39.14
N GLU A 110 5.56 -5.26 37.94
CA GLU A 110 4.98 -6.45 37.35
C GLU A 110 5.60 -6.75 36.00
N ILE A 111 5.90 -8.03 35.78
CA ILE A 111 6.39 -8.58 34.52
C ILE A 111 5.44 -9.72 34.12
N ASP A 112 4.84 -9.62 32.94
CA ASP A 112 4.01 -10.68 32.38
C ASP A 112 4.76 -11.38 31.25
N THR A 113 4.98 -12.68 31.38
CA THR A 113 5.62 -13.52 30.34
C THR A 113 4.59 -14.31 29.52
N ALA A 114 3.31 -13.90 29.52
CA ALA A 114 2.23 -14.55 28.80
C ALA A 114 2.62 -14.99 27.38
N PHE A 115 2.26 -16.23 27.04
CA PHE A 115 2.51 -16.89 25.74
C PHE A 115 3.98 -17.19 25.41
N PHE A 116 4.95 -16.63 26.12
CA PHE A 116 6.35 -17.06 26.04
C PHE A 116 6.55 -18.31 26.91
N ASN A 117 6.70 -19.46 26.25
CA ASN A 117 6.75 -20.77 26.91
C ASN A 117 8.03 -21.52 26.50
N GLY A 118 9.09 -21.33 27.29
CA GLY A 118 10.42 -21.85 27.03
C GLY A 118 11.37 -20.85 26.36
N ASN A 119 10.85 -19.76 25.80
CA ASN A 119 11.57 -18.59 25.31
C ASN A 119 11.26 -17.31 26.12
N ASN A 120 10.69 -17.44 27.32
CA ASN A 120 10.48 -16.31 28.22
C ASN A 120 11.82 -15.78 28.75
N ALA A 121 11.84 -14.51 29.17
CA ALA A 121 12.92 -13.96 29.98
C ALA A 121 13.26 -14.91 31.15
N PRO A 122 14.50 -15.43 31.25
CA PRO A 122 14.91 -16.27 32.38
C PRO A 122 14.99 -15.49 33.69
N ALA A 123 15.57 -14.29 33.65
CA ALA A 123 15.59 -13.36 34.76
C ALA A 123 15.52 -11.91 34.26
N ILE A 124 15.10 -11.01 35.14
CA ILE A 124 14.98 -9.58 34.86
C ILE A 124 15.56 -8.74 36.01
N SER A 125 15.91 -7.49 35.73
CA SER A 125 16.14 -6.46 36.74
C SER A 125 15.56 -5.13 36.27
N VAL A 126 15.28 -4.22 37.20
CA VAL A 126 14.73 -2.89 36.88
C VAL A 126 15.55 -1.82 37.56
N GLU A 127 15.96 -0.83 36.78
CA GLU A 127 16.72 0.32 37.25
C GLU A 127 16.00 1.62 36.92
N GLY A 128 16.28 2.69 37.66
CA GLY A 128 15.72 4.02 37.45
C GLY A 128 16.75 5.12 37.55
N CYS A 129 16.52 6.22 36.86
CA CYS A 129 17.29 7.44 37.02
C CYS A 129 16.39 8.69 36.94
N PHE A 130 16.92 9.82 37.41
CA PHE A 130 16.32 11.14 37.26
C PHE A 130 17.20 11.98 36.35
N SER A 131 16.66 12.37 35.20
CA SER A 131 17.31 13.22 34.20
C SER A 131 16.26 14.02 33.44
N ASP A 132 16.63 15.23 33.05
CA ASP A 132 15.85 16.11 32.17
C ASP A 132 16.29 16.00 30.70
N ASN A 133 17.36 15.25 30.42
CA ASN A 133 17.90 15.03 29.08
C ASN A 133 17.78 13.56 28.68
N ASP A 134 16.87 13.29 27.73
CA ASP A 134 16.59 11.95 27.21
C ASP A 134 17.78 11.38 26.41
N GLU A 135 18.48 12.21 25.63
CA GLU A 135 19.63 11.78 24.81
C GLU A 135 20.81 11.31 25.67
N GLU A 136 21.05 11.99 26.80
CA GLU A 136 22.08 11.58 27.77
C GLU A 136 21.80 10.17 28.29
N VAL A 137 20.55 9.88 28.67
CA VAL A 137 20.16 8.59 29.26
C VAL A 137 20.28 7.47 28.23
N VAL A 138 19.85 7.70 26.98
CA VAL A 138 19.95 6.70 25.90
C VAL A 138 21.41 6.43 25.52
N SER A 139 22.30 7.43 25.61
CA SER A 139 23.72 7.27 25.31
C SER A 139 24.43 6.23 26.20
N TRP A 140 23.89 5.95 27.40
CA TRP A 140 24.47 4.99 28.33
C TRP A 140 24.29 3.53 27.89
N LYS A 141 23.35 3.24 26.97
CA LYS A 141 23.09 1.90 26.44
C LYS A 141 23.00 0.84 27.58
N GLY A 142 23.79 -0.23 27.50
CA GLY A 142 23.91 -1.26 28.55
C GLY A 142 24.88 -0.91 29.70
N GLY A 143 25.50 0.28 29.69
CA GLY A 143 26.42 0.74 30.73
C GLY A 143 25.73 1.11 32.05
N ARG A 144 26.51 1.27 33.12
CA ARG A 144 26.01 1.64 34.46
C ARG A 144 25.44 3.06 34.55
N GLY A 145 26.01 4.04 33.84
CA GLY A 145 25.51 5.43 33.81
C GLY A 145 25.19 5.99 35.22
N LYS A 146 24.06 6.69 35.34
CA LYS A 146 23.46 7.09 36.63
C LYS A 146 22.26 6.21 37.03
N TRP A 147 22.24 4.94 36.61
CA TRP A 147 21.17 4.01 36.91
C TRP A 147 21.26 3.50 38.36
N GLU A 148 20.11 3.51 39.06
CA GLU A 148 19.96 2.96 40.41
C GLU A 148 19.00 1.77 40.39
N ALA A 149 19.31 0.71 41.16
CA ALA A 149 18.47 -0.47 41.23
C ALA A 149 17.12 -0.18 41.91
N ILE A 150 16.02 -0.36 41.17
CA ILE A 150 14.64 -0.37 41.70
C ILE A 150 14.27 -1.80 42.10
N LEU A 151 14.69 -2.78 41.30
CA LEU A 151 14.53 -4.21 41.56
C LEU A 151 15.83 -4.91 41.16
N ASP A 152 16.37 -5.69 42.09
CA ASP A 152 17.51 -6.58 41.84
C ASP A 152 17.14 -7.72 40.88
N ILE A 153 18.11 -8.55 40.52
CA ILE A 153 17.88 -9.64 39.56
C ILE A 153 16.87 -10.64 40.13
N ARG A 154 15.77 -10.87 39.41
CA ARG A 154 14.70 -11.81 39.77
C ARG A 154 14.40 -12.78 38.64
N GLU A 155 14.27 -14.06 38.99
CA GLU A 155 13.93 -15.12 38.03
C GLU A 155 12.47 -15.02 37.59
N CYS A 156 12.23 -15.31 36.31
CA CYS A 156 10.93 -15.34 35.68
C CYS A 156 10.64 -16.73 35.10
N GLY A 157 9.45 -17.23 35.38
CA GLY A 157 8.87 -18.44 34.81
C GLY A 157 8.09 -18.20 33.52
N PRO A 158 7.78 -19.26 32.75
CA PRO A 158 7.07 -19.18 31.48
C PRO A 158 5.58 -18.85 31.65
N THR A 159 5.03 -18.08 30.70
CA THR A 159 3.59 -17.81 30.54
C THR A 159 2.83 -17.42 31.82
N GLN A 160 3.40 -16.57 32.66
CA GLN A 160 2.77 -16.16 33.91
C GLN A 160 3.06 -14.69 34.28
N ARG A 161 2.22 -14.14 35.14
CA ARG A 161 2.41 -12.81 35.75
C ARG A 161 3.28 -12.92 36.99
N HIS A 162 4.31 -12.10 37.06
CA HIS A 162 5.22 -11.95 38.20
C HIS A 162 5.05 -10.57 38.80
N GLY A 163 4.82 -10.46 40.10
CA GLY A 163 4.68 -9.18 40.78
C GLY A 163 5.60 -9.10 41.98
N TRP A 164 6.31 -7.98 42.13
CA TRP A 164 7.14 -7.68 43.30
C TRP A 164 6.71 -6.36 43.92
N LYS A 165 6.36 -6.42 45.20
CA LYS A 165 6.11 -5.25 46.03
C LYS A 165 7.40 -4.88 46.76
N LEU A 166 7.82 -3.62 46.62
CA LEU A 166 8.96 -3.12 47.37
C LEU A 166 8.58 -3.00 48.85
N ASP A 167 9.43 -3.52 49.74
CA ASP A 167 9.16 -3.50 51.18
C ASP A 167 9.10 -2.06 51.71
N ALA A 168 9.90 -1.18 51.11
CA ALA A 168 9.83 0.27 51.25
C ALA A 168 9.66 0.91 49.87
N PRO A 169 8.66 1.80 49.67
CA PRO A 169 8.55 2.62 48.46
C PRO A 169 9.83 3.41 48.21
N THR A 170 10.14 3.70 46.95
CA THR A 170 11.31 4.52 46.63
C THR A 170 11.10 5.94 47.14
N ASN A 171 12.04 6.45 47.95
CA ASN A 171 12.01 7.85 48.39
C ASN A 171 12.49 8.81 47.29
N LYS A 172 13.20 8.28 46.30
CA LYS A 172 13.70 9.01 45.13
C LYS A 172 12.67 9.02 44.01
N GLN A 173 12.68 10.11 43.26
CA GLN A 173 11.86 10.32 42.08
C GLN A 173 12.65 9.84 40.86
N TYR A 174 11.96 9.23 39.91
CA TYR A 174 12.55 8.78 38.65
C TYR A 174 11.79 9.42 37.49
N THR A 175 12.51 9.73 36.41
CA THR A 175 11.95 10.18 35.12
C THR A 175 12.05 9.10 34.05
N HIS A 176 13.05 8.22 34.19
CA HIS A 176 13.33 7.12 33.28
C HIS A 176 13.50 5.81 34.05
N VAL A 177 13.17 4.70 33.39
CA VAL A 177 13.47 3.36 33.88
C VAL A 177 14.09 2.52 32.78
N ARG A 178 14.94 1.57 33.19
CA ARG A 178 15.52 0.55 32.32
C ARG A 178 15.10 -0.83 32.80
N LEU A 179 14.51 -1.62 31.91
CA LEU A 179 14.25 -3.04 32.13
C LEU A 179 15.37 -3.83 31.47
N ASN A 180 16.02 -4.70 32.24
CA ASN A 180 17.07 -5.59 31.76
C ASN A 180 16.55 -7.04 31.78
N MET A 181 16.83 -7.81 30.73
CA MET A 181 16.43 -9.21 30.52
C MET A 181 17.67 -10.07 30.32
N TYR A 182 17.85 -11.10 31.15
CA TYR A 182 19.10 -11.87 31.21
C TYR A 182 18.95 -13.30 30.67
N PRO A 183 19.76 -13.72 29.68
CA PRO A 183 20.53 -12.88 28.74
C PRO A 183 19.66 -12.34 27.59
N ASP A 184 18.63 -13.09 27.20
CA ASP A 184 17.69 -12.83 26.11
C ASP A 184 16.38 -13.60 26.35
N GLY A 185 15.34 -13.30 25.58
CA GLY A 185 14.04 -13.98 25.67
C GLY A 185 12.87 -13.07 25.32
N GLY A 186 11.69 -13.39 25.86
CA GLY A 186 10.46 -12.63 25.64
C GLY A 186 9.69 -12.24 26.90
N ILE A 187 9.13 -11.03 26.88
CA ILE A 187 8.29 -10.43 27.93
C ILE A 187 7.06 -9.80 27.27
N ALA A 188 5.87 -10.17 27.71
CA ALA A 188 4.61 -9.69 27.13
C ALA A 188 4.24 -8.27 27.62
N ARG A 189 4.31 -8.01 28.93
CA ARG A 189 4.05 -6.68 29.52
C ARG A 189 5.02 -6.35 30.63
N PHE A 190 5.29 -5.06 30.78
CA PHE A 190 5.98 -4.49 31.92
C PHE A 190 5.11 -3.38 32.53
N ARG A 191 4.85 -3.48 33.84
CA ARG A 191 4.13 -2.45 34.61
C ARG A 191 5.02 -1.94 35.73
N LEU A 192 5.02 -0.63 35.90
CA LEU A 192 5.74 0.04 36.98
C LEU A 192 4.73 0.76 37.86
N PHE A 193 4.35 0.14 38.97
CA PHE A 193 3.34 0.69 39.86
C PHE A 193 3.93 1.73 40.80
N GLY A 194 3.38 2.94 40.74
CA GLY A 194 3.87 4.04 41.55
C GLY A 194 2.88 5.19 41.70
N HIS A 195 3.42 6.30 42.21
CA HIS A 195 2.72 7.56 42.41
C HIS A 195 3.39 8.62 41.54
N ALA A 196 2.60 9.32 40.72
CA ALA A 196 3.09 10.50 40.02
C ALA A 196 3.45 11.57 41.04
N VAL A 197 4.62 12.19 40.87
CA VAL A 197 5.02 13.37 41.63
C VAL A 197 4.76 14.57 40.72
N PRO A 198 3.66 15.30 40.97
CA PRO A 198 3.27 16.41 40.10
C PRO A 198 4.25 17.57 40.18
N VAL A 199 4.59 18.13 39.03
CA VAL A 199 5.28 19.42 38.92
C VAL A 199 4.21 20.48 38.73
N PHE A 200 3.89 21.19 39.81
CA PHE A 200 2.89 22.26 39.76
C PHE A 200 3.55 23.59 39.36
N PRO A 201 2.84 24.46 38.61
CA PRO A 201 3.28 25.83 38.40
C PRO A 201 3.58 26.54 39.73
N GLU A 202 4.57 27.44 39.74
CA GLU A 202 4.87 28.28 40.90
C GLU A 202 3.69 29.20 41.24
N ASP A 203 2.93 29.60 40.21
CA ASP A 203 1.71 30.38 40.35
C ASP A 203 0.60 29.55 41.02
N LYS A 204 0.20 29.98 42.21
CA LYS A 204 -0.83 29.34 43.03
C LYS A 204 -2.24 29.64 42.53
N ASP A 205 -2.39 30.66 41.68
CA ASP A 205 -3.65 31.00 41.03
C ASP A 205 -3.87 30.29 39.70
N ALA A 206 -2.87 29.54 39.22
CA ALA A 206 -2.98 28.73 38.02
C ALA A 206 -4.11 27.69 38.16
N VAL A 207 -5.02 27.69 37.20
CA VAL A 207 -6.09 26.70 37.09
C VAL A 207 -5.57 25.55 36.23
N PHE A 208 -5.61 24.33 36.76
CA PHE A 208 -5.19 23.13 36.03
C PHE A 208 -6.04 21.92 36.46
N ASP A 209 -5.96 20.83 35.70
CA ASP A 209 -6.72 19.61 35.98
C ASP A 209 -6.15 18.86 37.18
N LEU A 210 -6.82 18.97 38.33
CA LEU A 210 -6.45 18.29 39.57
C LEU A 210 -6.83 16.80 39.57
N ALA A 211 -7.69 16.36 38.65
CA ALA A 211 -8.06 14.95 38.50
C ALA A 211 -7.10 14.19 37.57
N ALA A 212 -6.31 14.87 36.73
CA ALA A 212 -5.38 14.24 35.80
C ALA A 212 -4.42 13.27 36.51
N ALA A 213 -4.22 12.08 35.91
CA ALA A 213 -3.27 11.09 36.42
C ALA A 213 -1.83 11.63 36.44
N GLN A 214 -1.46 12.44 35.44
CA GLN A 214 -0.16 13.12 35.37
C GLN A 214 0.08 14.08 36.53
N ASN A 215 -1.00 14.63 37.10
CA ASN A 215 -0.95 15.52 38.26
C ASN A 215 -1.14 14.80 39.59
N GLY A 216 -1.13 13.46 39.60
CA GLY A 216 -1.29 12.64 40.81
C GLY A 216 -2.73 12.25 41.13
N GLY A 217 -3.68 12.49 40.22
CA GLY A 217 -5.06 12.01 40.37
C GLY A 217 -5.15 10.49 40.26
N ILE A 218 -5.98 9.87 41.11
CA ILE A 218 -6.13 8.40 41.16
C ILE A 218 -7.62 8.06 41.30
N ALA A 219 -8.12 7.19 40.41
CA ALA A 219 -9.46 6.62 40.54
C ALA A 219 -9.41 5.44 41.53
N ILE A 220 -10.05 5.62 42.69
CA ILE A 220 -9.95 4.71 43.83
C ILE A 220 -10.88 3.50 43.66
N SER A 221 -12.15 3.77 43.38
CA SER A 221 -13.20 2.76 43.37
C SER A 221 -14.33 3.15 42.45
N CYS A 222 -15.11 2.16 42.01
CA CYS A 222 -16.26 2.33 41.15
C CYS A 222 -17.32 1.27 41.43
N SER A 223 -18.54 1.48 40.93
CA SER A 223 -19.67 0.55 41.07
C SER A 223 -19.54 -0.71 40.19
N ASP A 224 -19.21 -0.53 38.90
CA ASP A 224 -19.09 -1.58 37.89
C ASP A 224 -17.99 -1.20 36.88
N GLN A 225 -17.38 -2.20 36.25
CA GLN A 225 -16.51 -2.03 35.09
C GLN A 225 -16.82 -3.16 34.12
N HIS A 226 -17.58 -2.85 33.07
CA HIS A 226 -17.91 -3.82 32.04
C HIS A 226 -16.86 -3.85 30.94
N PHE A 227 -16.57 -2.67 30.40
CA PHE A 227 -15.54 -2.43 29.39
C PHE A 227 -14.72 -1.19 29.79
N GLY A 228 -13.42 -1.23 29.49
CA GLY A 228 -12.48 -0.23 29.99
C GLY A 228 -12.33 -0.23 31.51
N THR A 229 -11.53 0.70 32.05
CA THR A 229 -11.30 0.84 33.49
C THR A 229 -11.56 2.26 33.95
N LYS A 230 -11.93 2.42 35.22
CA LYS A 230 -12.12 3.73 35.87
C LYS A 230 -10.89 4.65 35.78
N ASP A 231 -9.70 4.07 35.69
CA ASP A 231 -8.43 4.79 35.64
C ASP A 231 -8.26 5.54 34.32
N ASN A 232 -8.89 5.05 33.24
CA ASN A 232 -8.88 5.67 31.92
C ASN A 232 -9.49 7.08 31.89
N LEU A 233 -10.39 7.38 32.84
CA LEU A 233 -11.03 8.69 32.95
C LEU A 233 -10.02 9.82 33.14
N LEU A 234 -8.85 9.52 33.70
CA LEU A 234 -7.85 10.49 34.14
C LEU A 234 -6.65 10.60 33.17
N LEU A 235 -6.64 9.79 32.10
CA LEU A 235 -5.57 9.75 31.10
C LEU A 235 -5.57 11.01 30.22
N PRO A 236 -4.46 11.37 29.57
CA PRO A 236 -4.40 12.49 28.61
C PRO A 236 -5.29 12.26 27.37
N GLY A 237 -5.55 13.36 26.64
CA GLY A 237 -6.33 13.36 25.40
C GLY A 237 -7.80 12.94 25.55
N ARG A 238 -8.45 12.64 24.42
CA ARG A 238 -9.86 12.16 24.32
C ARG A 238 -9.97 10.68 23.89
N GLY A 239 -8.84 9.98 23.80
CA GLY A 239 -8.78 8.56 23.41
C GLY A 239 -9.16 8.29 21.95
N LYS A 240 -8.98 7.04 21.52
CA LYS A 240 -9.16 6.59 20.13
C LYS A 240 -10.53 5.96 19.85
N ASP A 241 -11.06 5.20 20.80
CA ASP A 241 -12.30 4.43 20.65
C ASP A 241 -12.95 4.14 22.03
N MET A 242 -14.03 3.37 22.13
CA MET A 242 -14.67 3.14 23.46
C MET A 242 -13.80 2.36 24.46
N GLY A 243 -12.79 1.60 24.00
CA GLY A 243 -11.98 0.70 24.83
C GLY A 243 -11.06 1.41 25.82
N ASP A 244 -10.70 2.66 25.55
CA ASP A 244 -9.89 3.51 26.42
C ASP A 244 -10.71 4.53 27.24
N GLY A 245 -12.00 4.23 27.46
CA GLY A 245 -12.88 4.91 28.42
C GLY A 245 -13.23 4.04 29.63
N TRP A 246 -14.28 4.41 30.36
CA TRP A 246 -14.92 3.60 31.40
C TRP A 246 -16.39 3.39 31.06
N GLU A 247 -16.81 2.13 30.92
CA GLU A 247 -18.18 1.73 30.58
C GLU A 247 -18.73 0.70 31.58
N THR A 248 -20.00 0.88 31.95
CA THR A 248 -20.74 -0.03 32.84
C THR A 248 -21.81 -0.82 32.11
N LYS A 249 -22.25 -1.93 32.73
CA LYS A 249 -23.31 -2.78 32.16
C LYS A 249 -24.63 -2.02 32.06
N ARG A 250 -25.35 -2.26 30.97
CA ARG A 250 -26.74 -1.78 30.83
C ARG A 250 -27.60 -2.28 31.98
N SER A 251 -28.15 -1.35 32.75
CA SER A 251 -29.03 -1.64 33.87
C SER A 251 -30.50 -1.63 33.44
N ARG A 252 -31.35 -2.25 34.28
CA ARG A 252 -32.81 -2.28 34.10
C ARG A 252 -33.57 -1.83 35.35
N GLY A 253 -32.85 -1.50 36.42
CA GLY A 253 -33.41 -1.01 37.68
C GLY A 253 -33.87 0.43 37.53
N LYS A 254 -35.02 0.77 38.11
CA LYS A 254 -35.63 2.10 37.94
C LYS A 254 -34.82 3.23 38.58
N ASP A 255 -34.01 2.92 39.58
CA ASP A 255 -33.18 3.85 40.35
C ASP A 255 -31.68 3.46 40.32
N HIS A 256 -31.26 2.69 39.31
CA HIS A 256 -29.85 2.29 39.18
C HIS A 256 -28.98 3.50 38.80
N VAL A 257 -27.80 3.57 39.42
CA VAL A 257 -26.76 4.54 39.10
C VAL A 257 -25.40 3.86 39.17
N ASP A 258 -24.51 4.26 38.28
CA ASP A 258 -23.11 3.87 38.33
C ASP A 258 -22.23 5.03 38.76
N TRP A 259 -21.16 4.77 39.51
CA TRP A 259 -20.32 5.82 40.08
C TRP A 259 -18.86 5.43 40.14
N THR A 260 -18.00 6.44 40.20
CA THR A 260 -16.55 6.31 40.40
C THR A 260 -16.04 7.42 41.31
N ILE A 261 -15.11 7.08 42.21
CA ILE A 261 -14.48 8.01 43.14
C ILE A 261 -13.06 8.28 42.69
N VAL A 262 -12.75 9.55 42.48
CA VAL A 262 -11.45 10.07 42.07
C VAL A 262 -10.85 10.86 43.22
N LYS A 263 -9.64 10.50 43.65
CA LYS A 263 -8.80 11.33 44.51
C LYS A 263 -8.07 12.33 43.64
N LEU A 264 -8.14 13.61 44.02
CA LEU A 264 -7.41 14.67 43.35
C LEU A 264 -5.91 14.59 43.71
N GLY A 265 -5.05 14.95 42.77
CA GLY A 265 -3.60 14.95 42.97
C GLY A 265 -3.13 15.93 44.04
N ALA A 266 -3.89 17.01 44.24
CA ALA A 266 -3.76 17.89 45.39
C ALA A 266 -5.13 18.40 45.84
N PRO A 267 -5.30 18.75 47.14
CA PRO A 267 -6.50 19.44 47.60
C PRO A 267 -6.66 20.77 46.85
N GLY A 268 -7.86 21.06 46.36
CA GLY A 268 -8.09 22.23 45.52
C GLY A 268 -9.53 22.76 45.51
N TYR A 269 -9.65 24.02 45.11
CA TYR A 269 -10.89 24.74 44.84
C TYR A 269 -11.28 24.53 43.39
N ILE A 270 -12.28 23.67 43.14
CA ILE A 270 -12.67 23.28 41.78
C ILE A 270 -13.66 24.27 41.20
N GLN A 271 -13.34 24.84 40.05
CA GLN A 271 -14.15 25.83 39.34
C GLN A 271 -15.01 25.18 38.25
N GLU A 272 -14.44 24.24 37.51
CA GLU A 272 -15.09 23.59 36.37
C GLU A 272 -14.83 22.08 36.38
N PHE A 273 -15.88 21.31 36.09
CA PHE A 273 -15.79 19.89 35.77
C PHE A 273 -16.05 19.68 34.28
N VAL A 274 -15.29 18.77 33.66
CA VAL A 274 -15.58 18.33 32.29
C VAL A 274 -15.81 16.83 32.28
N VAL A 275 -16.97 16.43 31.77
CA VAL A 275 -17.31 15.03 31.52
C VAL A 275 -17.35 14.81 30.01
N ASP A 276 -16.39 14.09 29.48
CA ASP A 276 -16.29 13.80 28.05
C ASP A 276 -16.86 12.43 27.74
N THR A 277 -17.84 12.35 26.84
CA THR A 277 -18.44 11.10 26.35
C THR A 277 -17.93 10.72 24.96
N ALA A 278 -16.75 11.21 24.55
CA ALA A 278 -16.13 10.88 23.27
C ALA A 278 -16.21 9.37 22.96
N HIS A 279 -16.59 9.05 21.72
CA HIS A 279 -16.78 7.71 21.17
C HIS A 279 -17.97 6.90 21.73
N PHE A 280 -18.57 7.30 22.84
CA PHE A 280 -19.79 6.69 23.37
C PHE A 280 -21.02 7.30 22.67
N ARG A 281 -21.38 6.74 21.51
CA ARG A 281 -22.45 7.29 20.65
C ARG A 281 -23.84 6.71 20.95
N GLY A 282 -23.90 5.42 21.29
CA GLY A 282 -25.16 4.70 21.55
C GLY A 282 -25.35 4.30 23.02
N ASN A 283 -24.33 4.46 23.84
CA ASN A 283 -24.21 3.98 25.21
C ASN A 283 -23.61 5.04 26.17
N PHE A 284 -23.69 6.33 25.82
CA PHE A 284 -23.40 7.42 26.75
C PHE A 284 -24.44 7.45 27.89
N PRO A 285 -24.08 7.94 29.09
CA PRO A 285 -25.05 8.09 30.17
C PRO A 285 -26.16 9.06 29.78
N GLN A 286 -27.38 8.86 30.30
CA GLN A 286 -28.48 9.79 30.04
C GLN A 286 -28.26 11.11 30.80
N LYS A 287 -27.77 11.00 32.03
CA LYS A 287 -27.38 12.14 32.86
C LYS A 287 -26.13 11.81 33.67
N VAL A 288 -25.42 12.86 34.07
CA VAL A 288 -24.32 12.77 35.02
C VAL A 288 -24.50 13.75 36.18
N ALA A 289 -24.01 13.37 37.35
CA ALA A 289 -23.93 14.21 38.54
C ALA A 289 -22.54 14.09 39.15
N VAL A 290 -22.07 15.14 39.81
CA VAL A 290 -20.74 15.18 40.43
C VAL A 290 -20.87 15.62 41.88
N HIS A 291 -20.25 14.89 42.79
CA HIS A 291 -20.21 15.23 44.21
C HIS A 291 -18.76 15.44 44.65
N GLY A 292 -18.50 16.45 45.46
CA GLY A 292 -17.20 16.73 46.07
C GLY A 292 -17.14 16.28 47.53
N LEU A 293 -15.95 15.89 48.01
CA LEU A 293 -15.70 15.56 49.41
C LEU A 293 -14.35 16.11 49.89
N SER A 294 -14.38 16.71 51.08
CA SER A 294 -13.18 17.06 51.85
C SER A 294 -12.95 15.99 52.92
N TRP A 295 -12.08 15.04 52.64
CA TRP A 295 -11.86 13.87 53.49
C TRP A 295 -10.69 14.10 54.44
N GLN A 296 -10.92 13.89 55.73
CA GLN A 296 -9.93 14.03 56.82
C GLN A 296 -9.76 12.73 57.63
N GLY A 297 -10.43 11.64 57.24
CA GLY A 297 -10.37 10.34 57.93
C GLY A 297 -9.15 9.51 57.53
N GLU A 298 -8.81 8.49 58.35
CA GLU A 298 -7.84 7.47 57.97
C GLU A 298 -8.43 6.52 56.91
N GLY A 299 -7.71 6.27 55.82
CA GLY A 299 -8.16 5.41 54.72
C GLY A 299 -8.83 6.15 53.55
N GLN A 300 -9.47 5.39 52.66
CA GLN A 300 -10.16 5.90 51.47
C GLN A 300 -11.68 6.03 51.73
N PRO A 301 -12.36 7.08 51.24
CA PRO A 301 -13.79 7.28 51.46
C PRO A 301 -14.65 6.28 50.67
N GLU A 302 -15.75 5.83 51.27
CA GLU A 302 -16.78 5.01 50.60
C GLU A 302 -17.83 5.88 49.91
N ALA A 303 -18.55 5.33 48.92
CA ALA A 303 -19.57 6.07 48.16
C ALA A 303 -20.73 6.60 49.02
N ASN A 304 -21.01 5.93 50.16
CA ASN A 304 -22.05 6.28 51.13
C ASN A 304 -21.51 7.02 52.36
N SER A 305 -20.23 7.43 52.35
CA SER A 305 -19.66 8.21 53.45
C SER A 305 -20.41 9.54 53.65
N GLU A 306 -20.56 9.98 54.88
CA GLU A 306 -21.17 11.29 55.18
C GLU A 306 -20.25 12.42 54.69
N GLY A 307 -20.83 13.48 54.11
CA GLY A 307 -20.09 14.69 53.70
C GLY A 307 -19.89 14.91 52.19
N TRP A 308 -20.42 14.04 51.32
CA TRP A 308 -20.48 14.32 49.88
C TRP A 308 -21.40 15.52 49.60
N VAL A 309 -20.85 16.59 49.03
CA VAL A 309 -21.58 17.79 48.63
C VAL A 309 -21.85 17.75 47.13
N GLU A 310 -23.08 18.02 46.70
CA GLU A 310 -23.42 18.09 45.28
C GLU A 310 -22.70 19.29 44.64
N ALA A 311 -21.80 18.99 43.69
CA ALA A 311 -21.04 19.99 42.94
C ALA A 311 -21.64 20.25 41.55
N VAL A 312 -22.23 19.22 40.94
CA VAL A 312 -22.98 19.31 39.69
C VAL A 312 -24.25 18.50 39.85
N SER A 313 -25.40 19.18 39.76
CA SER A 313 -26.72 18.56 39.79
C SER A 313 -26.93 17.63 38.57
N PRO A 314 -27.79 16.60 38.64
CA PRO A 314 -28.03 15.65 37.54
C PRO A 314 -28.35 16.33 36.20
N SER A 315 -27.36 16.37 35.32
CA SER A 315 -27.38 17.12 34.06
C SER A 315 -27.38 16.17 32.87
N LYS A 316 -28.15 16.51 31.83
CA LYS A 316 -28.27 15.68 30.63
C LYS A 316 -26.96 15.68 29.83
N THR A 317 -26.56 14.50 29.39
CA THR A 317 -25.39 14.29 28.53
C THR A 317 -25.82 13.89 27.12
N GLY A 318 -24.96 14.18 26.15
CA GLY A 318 -25.08 13.82 24.74
C GLY A 318 -23.98 12.84 24.31
N PRO A 319 -24.11 12.28 23.10
CA PRO A 319 -23.12 11.38 22.52
C PRO A 319 -21.89 12.15 22.05
N ASP A 320 -20.70 11.56 22.21
CA ASP A 320 -19.45 11.98 21.58
C ASP A 320 -19.05 13.45 21.84
N GLN A 321 -19.34 13.97 23.04
CA GLN A 321 -19.24 15.40 23.36
C GLN A 321 -18.59 15.67 24.72
N GLU A 322 -17.87 16.79 24.82
CA GLU A 322 -17.40 17.34 26.11
C GLU A 322 -18.49 18.16 26.80
N HIS A 323 -18.81 17.81 28.04
CA HIS A 323 -19.81 18.49 28.85
C HIS A 323 -19.12 19.27 29.96
N LYS A 324 -19.17 20.59 29.87
CA LYS A 324 -18.57 21.50 30.86
C LYS A 324 -19.61 21.91 31.89
N PHE A 325 -19.26 21.80 33.17
CA PHE A 325 -20.13 22.12 34.30
C PHE A 325 -19.39 23.05 35.26
N VAL A 326 -20.01 24.18 35.59
CA VAL A 326 -19.51 25.07 36.64
C VAL A 326 -19.78 24.43 38.00
N SER A 327 -18.77 24.38 38.86
CA SER A 327 -18.86 23.81 40.20
C SER A 327 -19.72 24.68 41.11
N ALA A 328 -20.76 24.12 41.71
CA ALA A 328 -21.58 24.80 42.71
C ALA A 328 -20.86 25.01 44.07
N VAL A 329 -19.68 24.39 44.24
CA VAL A 329 -18.92 24.37 45.51
C VAL A 329 -17.53 25.00 45.39
N GLY A 330 -17.37 25.98 44.49
CA GLY A 330 -16.08 26.58 44.13
C GLY A 330 -15.20 27.07 45.29
N ASP A 331 -15.80 27.43 46.43
CA ASP A 331 -15.09 27.95 47.61
C ASP A 331 -14.72 26.87 48.66
N VAL A 332 -15.07 25.60 48.43
CA VAL A 332 -14.78 24.50 49.37
C VAL A 332 -13.57 23.69 48.87
N PRO A 333 -12.55 23.46 49.72
CA PRO A 333 -11.39 22.66 49.34
C PRO A 333 -11.78 21.18 49.24
N LEU A 334 -11.76 20.64 48.03
CA LEU A 334 -12.07 19.24 47.76
C LEU A 334 -10.79 18.41 47.70
N THR A 335 -10.92 17.17 48.15
CA THR A 335 -9.84 16.15 48.10
C THR A 335 -10.23 14.98 47.20
N HIS A 336 -11.53 14.68 47.14
CA HIS A 336 -12.09 13.59 46.38
C HIS A 336 -13.33 14.08 45.64
N VAL A 337 -13.60 13.46 44.50
CA VAL A 337 -14.74 13.75 43.65
C VAL A 337 -15.39 12.44 43.23
N LYS A 338 -16.72 12.38 43.25
CA LYS A 338 -17.52 11.23 42.82
C LYS A 338 -18.33 11.61 41.59
N LEU A 339 -17.98 11.01 40.46
CA LEU A 339 -18.78 11.07 39.23
C LEU A 339 -19.86 10.00 39.31
N THR A 340 -21.10 10.36 38.99
CA THR A 340 -22.26 9.46 38.99
C THR A 340 -22.94 9.53 37.62
N MET A 341 -23.05 8.38 36.95
CA MET A 341 -23.79 8.15 35.70
C MET A 341 -25.19 7.64 36.01
N ILE A 342 -26.17 8.13 35.25
CA ILE A 342 -27.58 7.78 35.43
C ILE A 342 -28.19 7.40 34.08
N PRO A 343 -28.84 6.23 33.96
CA PRO A 343 -28.75 5.12 34.90
C PRO A 343 -27.38 4.41 34.84
N ASP A 344 -26.81 4.29 33.64
CA ASP A 344 -25.58 3.58 33.32
C ASP A 344 -25.00 4.17 32.02
N GLY A 345 -23.83 3.72 31.58
CA GLY A 345 -23.27 4.10 30.27
C GLY A 345 -21.75 4.16 30.27
N GLY A 346 -21.21 4.88 29.30
CA GLY A 346 -19.77 5.09 29.12
C GLY A 346 -19.35 6.56 29.16
N VAL A 347 -18.25 6.84 29.86
CA VAL A 347 -17.58 8.14 29.91
C VAL A 347 -16.12 7.96 29.54
N LYS A 348 -15.60 8.87 28.72
CA LYS A 348 -14.24 8.82 28.23
C LYS A 348 -13.24 9.49 29.17
N ARG A 349 -13.50 10.74 29.56
CA ARG A 349 -12.64 11.50 30.48
C ARG A 349 -13.44 12.23 31.53
N PHE A 350 -12.79 12.42 32.68
CA PHE A 350 -13.28 13.25 33.75
C PHE A 350 -12.19 14.23 34.19
N ARG A 351 -12.46 15.53 34.04
CA ARG A 351 -11.53 16.63 34.38
C ARG A 351 -12.09 17.45 35.52
N ALA A 352 -11.22 17.89 36.42
CA ALA A 352 -11.56 18.79 37.52
C ALA A 352 -10.59 19.97 37.54
N PHE A 353 -10.97 21.07 36.88
CA PHE A 353 -10.15 22.27 36.77
C PHE A 353 -10.32 23.14 38.01
N GLY A 354 -9.22 23.38 38.71
CA GLY A 354 -9.25 24.17 39.94
C GLY A 354 -7.90 24.72 40.37
N LYS A 355 -7.92 25.50 41.45
CA LYS A 355 -6.74 26.06 42.10
C LYS A 355 -6.35 25.22 43.30
N ARG A 356 -5.05 25.05 43.55
CA ARG A 356 -4.55 24.27 44.69
C ARG A 356 -4.71 25.02 46.02
N VAL A 357 -5.02 24.30 47.10
CA VAL A 357 -5.02 24.85 48.47
C VAL A 357 -3.57 25.04 48.96
N ALA A 358 -3.24 26.23 49.47
CA ALA A 358 -1.91 26.49 50.03
C ALA A 358 -1.71 25.73 51.36
N HIS A 359 -0.86 24.70 51.36
CA HIS A 359 -0.45 24.03 52.61
C HIS A 359 0.69 24.80 53.28
N SER A 360 0.50 25.20 54.54
CA SER A 360 1.57 25.67 55.44
C SER A 360 2.18 24.47 56.17
N GLY A 361 3.26 23.89 55.62
CA GLY A 361 4.02 22.78 56.21
C GLY A 361 5.41 22.67 55.57
N PRO A 362 6.42 22.08 56.26
CA PRO A 362 7.83 22.30 55.93
C PRO A 362 8.19 21.69 54.57
N ALA A 363 8.93 22.46 53.77
CA ALA A 363 9.42 22.04 52.46
C ALA A 363 10.30 20.77 52.56
N PRO A 364 10.24 19.85 51.57
CA PRO A 364 11.22 18.78 51.46
C PRO A 364 12.62 19.37 51.19
N PRO A 365 13.71 18.67 51.59
CA PRO A 365 15.05 19.23 51.54
C PRO A 365 15.51 19.45 50.08
N PRO A 366 16.39 20.44 49.85
CA PRO A 366 16.84 20.80 48.51
C PRO A 366 17.64 19.66 47.87
N THR A 367 17.46 19.54 46.57
CA THR A 367 18.16 18.64 45.65
C THR A 367 19.68 18.80 45.74
N MET A 368 20.38 17.66 45.74
CA MET A 368 21.85 17.58 45.69
C MET A 368 22.37 18.18 44.38
N ASP A 369 23.33 19.08 44.52
CA ASP A 369 24.15 19.66 43.46
C ASP A 369 25.45 18.85 43.31
N PRO A 370 25.83 18.34 42.11
CA PRO A 370 27.14 17.76 41.90
C PRO A 370 28.04 18.69 41.08
N GLY A 371 29.02 19.32 41.75
CA GLY A 371 30.30 19.66 41.13
C GLY A 371 30.74 21.13 41.21
N ASP A 372 31.18 21.57 42.39
CA ASP A 372 32.04 22.75 42.54
C ASP A 372 33.51 22.38 42.27
N SER A 373 34.07 22.96 41.20
CA SER A 373 35.51 23.22 41.09
C SER A 373 35.69 24.68 40.70
N GLY A 374 36.00 25.50 41.71
CA GLY A 374 35.97 26.95 41.60
C GLY A 374 37.09 27.60 40.78
N SER A 375 36.80 28.82 40.33
CA SER A 375 37.70 29.97 40.50
C SER A 375 36.92 31.28 40.32
N ASP A 376 36.84 32.01 41.44
CA ASP A 376 37.03 33.46 41.64
C ASP A 376 36.35 34.54 40.75
N ASN A 377 35.58 35.37 41.46
CA ASN A 377 35.37 36.82 41.35
C ASN A 377 34.82 37.45 40.06
N GLY A 378 33.64 38.08 40.23
CA GLY A 378 33.22 39.23 39.43
C GLY A 378 31.70 39.39 39.38
N GLY A 379 31.13 40.25 40.22
CA GLY A 379 29.71 40.57 40.16
C GLY A 379 29.35 41.26 38.83
N GLU A 380 28.46 40.65 38.05
CA GLU A 380 27.80 41.30 36.92
C GLU A 380 26.29 41.06 36.93
N LYS A 381 25.59 42.16 36.62
CA LYS A 381 24.13 42.31 36.58
C LYS A 381 23.50 41.29 35.61
N ARG A 382 22.37 40.71 36.02
CA ARG A 382 21.50 39.90 35.14
C ARG A 382 21.23 40.65 33.83
N ARG A 383 21.55 40.02 32.70
CA ARG A 383 21.17 40.49 31.36
C ARG A 383 19.64 40.45 31.27
N THR A 384 19.03 41.61 31.12
CA THR A 384 17.64 41.76 30.68
C THR A 384 17.56 41.45 29.19
N ILE A 385 16.53 40.69 28.81
CA ILE A 385 16.18 40.45 27.41
C ILE A 385 16.00 41.81 26.71
N PRO A 386 16.56 42.03 25.51
CA PRO A 386 16.30 43.23 24.72
C PRO A 386 14.80 43.41 24.46
N ALA A 387 14.31 44.64 24.37
CA ALA A 387 12.89 44.97 24.28
C ALA A 387 12.15 44.45 23.02
N ASP A 388 12.85 43.81 22.09
CA ASP A 388 12.34 43.35 20.79
C ASP A 388 12.09 41.83 20.69
N LEU A 389 12.07 41.11 21.81
CA LEU A 389 11.70 39.68 21.82
C LEU A 389 10.34 39.47 22.51
N PRO A 390 9.39 38.77 21.87
CA PRO A 390 8.04 38.61 22.39
C PRO A 390 8.02 37.69 23.61
N THR A 391 7.30 38.11 24.65
CA THR A 391 7.28 37.46 25.97
C THR A 391 5.98 36.70 26.25
N SER A 392 5.07 36.56 25.28
CA SER A 392 3.81 35.82 25.46
C SER A 392 3.28 35.17 24.18
N LEU A 393 2.43 34.15 24.35
CA LEU A 393 1.81 33.35 23.28
C LEU A 393 0.69 34.07 22.51
N ASP A 394 0.26 35.27 22.94
CA ASP A 394 -0.79 36.05 22.29
C ASP A 394 -0.28 37.08 21.26
N ASP A 395 1.04 37.24 21.12
CA ASP A 395 1.67 38.16 20.15
C ASP A 395 1.70 37.62 18.70
N ARG A 396 1.07 36.47 18.41
CA ARG A 396 1.02 35.82 17.08
C ARG A 396 -0.28 36.05 16.28
N ARG A 397 -1.06 37.09 16.58
CA ARG A 397 -2.17 37.51 15.71
C ARG A 397 -1.80 38.79 14.97
N HIS A 398 -1.38 38.68 13.72
CA HIS A 398 -1.25 39.84 12.84
C HIS A 398 -2.57 40.13 12.14
N ALA A 399 -2.96 41.41 12.23
CA ALA A 399 -4.04 42.04 11.50
C ALA A 399 -3.70 42.15 10.01
N ALA A 400 -4.74 42.11 9.17
CA ALA A 400 -4.65 42.33 7.74
C ALA A 400 -4.11 43.73 7.40
N GLY A 401 -3.13 43.81 6.49
CA GLY A 401 -2.60 45.05 5.95
C GLY A 401 -1.46 44.84 4.94
N GLU A 402 -1.82 44.90 3.66
CA GLU A 402 -1.02 45.33 2.48
C GLU A 402 0.50 45.08 2.45
N PHE A 403 0.92 44.03 1.72
CA PHE A 403 2.18 44.03 0.97
C PHE A 403 2.00 43.24 -0.35
N THR A 404 1.83 43.99 -1.43
CA THR A 404 2.10 43.60 -2.83
C THR A 404 3.59 43.27 -3.00
N MET A 405 3.90 42.10 -3.56
CA MET A 405 5.20 41.82 -4.18
C MET A 405 5.07 41.96 -5.71
N PRO A 406 6.12 42.42 -6.41
CA PRO A 406 6.04 42.89 -7.80
C PRO A 406 6.19 41.74 -8.81
N GLU A 407 5.29 41.70 -9.79
CA GLU A 407 5.37 40.81 -10.95
C GLU A 407 6.48 41.29 -11.89
N THR A 408 7.38 40.39 -12.30
CA THR A 408 8.47 40.67 -13.24
C THR A 408 7.94 40.73 -14.68
N GLU A 409 7.81 41.93 -15.23
CA GLU A 409 7.58 42.19 -16.65
C GLU A 409 8.91 42.16 -17.42
N MET A 410 8.97 41.44 -18.55
CA MET A 410 10.08 41.55 -19.50
C MET A 410 9.59 42.20 -20.81
N TYR A 411 10.18 43.33 -21.17
CA TYR A 411 9.81 44.13 -22.33
C TYR A 411 10.55 43.65 -23.59
N ASP A 412 9.82 43.12 -24.58
CA ASP A 412 10.35 42.83 -25.92
C ASP A 412 10.23 44.06 -26.83
N GLY A 413 11.38 44.68 -27.12
CA GLY A 413 11.48 45.90 -27.94
C GLY A 413 11.17 45.73 -29.43
N TRP A 414 10.86 44.53 -29.93
CA TRP A 414 10.57 44.30 -31.36
C TRP A 414 9.08 44.13 -31.71
N GLN A 415 8.20 43.93 -30.73
CA GLN A 415 6.74 43.83 -30.96
C GLN A 415 5.88 44.81 -30.17
N GLY A 416 6.46 45.60 -29.26
CA GLY A 416 5.76 46.72 -28.61
C GLY A 416 4.59 46.34 -27.70
N GLN A 417 4.59 45.13 -27.11
CA GLN A 417 3.62 44.69 -26.10
C GLN A 417 4.29 43.90 -24.97
N SER A 418 3.76 44.02 -23.74
CA SER A 418 4.11 43.23 -22.57
C SER A 418 3.25 41.95 -22.51
N GLN A 419 3.87 40.77 -22.42
CA GLN A 419 3.16 39.48 -22.30
C GLN A 419 3.48 38.80 -20.96
N PHE A 420 2.43 38.27 -20.31
CA PHE A 420 2.53 37.33 -19.19
C PHE A 420 2.61 35.90 -19.75
N LEU A 421 3.57 35.09 -19.28
CA LEU A 421 3.77 33.71 -19.74
C LEU A 421 2.67 32.77 -19.21
N THR A 422 1.69 32.45 -20.04
CA THR A 422 0.87 31.22 -19.94
C THR A 422 1.52 30.12 -20.78
N SER A 423 1.57 28.89 -20.26
CA SER A 423 2.14 27.70 -20.92
C SER A 423 1.62 27.49 -22.37
N PRO A 424 2.47 26.99 -23.29
CA PRO A 424 2.11 26.88 -24.71
C PRO A 424 1.11 25.76 -25.02
N VAL A 425 0.18 26.07 -25.93
CA VAL A 425 -0.85 25.18 -26.48
C VAL A 425 -0.24 24.19 -27.48
N LEU A 426 -0.52 22.89 -27.31
CA LEU A 426 -0.14 21.81 -28.22
C LEU A 426 -0.99 21.81 -29.51
N ALA A 427 -0.36 21.45 -30.63
CA ALA A 427 -0.95 21.42 -31.97
C ALA A 427 -1.92 20.25 -32.20
N LYS A 428 -2.98 20.52 -32.99
CA LYS A 428 -3.97 19.53 -33.49
C LYS A 428 -3.34 18.46 -34.40
N PRO A 429 -3.73 17.18 -34.27
CA PRO A 429 -3.73 16.25 -35.41
C PRO A 429 -5.04 16.35 -36.19
N LEU A 430 -4.93 16.48 -37.52
CA LEU A 430 -6.04 16.36 -38.47
C LEU A 430 -6.45 14.89 -38.58
N ASN A 431 -7.69 14.54 -38.25
CA ASN A 431 -8.24 13.21 -38.56
C ASN A 431 -9.10 13.29 -39.83
N PHE A 432 -8.59 12.71 -40.92
CA PHE A 432 -9.32 12.47 -42.16
C PHE A 432 -9.98 11.10 -42.06
N GLY A 433 -11.25 11.08 -41.70
CA GLY A 433 -12.01 9.83 -41.58
C GLY A 433 -13.50 10.11 -41.51
N ASP A 434 -14.06 10.68 -42.59
CA ASP A 434 -15.40 10.34 -43.09
C ASP A 434 -15.70 11.16 -44.36
N LEU A 435 -15.10 10.70 -45.46
CA LEU A 435 -15.55 10.99 -46.82
C LEU A 435 -16.07 9.69 -47.42
N SER A 436 -17.34 9.36 -47.16
CA SER A 436 -18.12 8.57 -48.10
C SER A 436 -19.55 9.08 -48.18
N LEU A 437 -19.89 9.54 -49.38
CA LEU A 437 -21.16 10.09 -49.85
C LEU A 437 -22.21 8.98 -50.10
N ASN A 438 -23.48 9.28 -49.78
CA ASN A 438 -24.74 8.54 -50.10
C ASN A 438 -24.90 7.15 -49.44
N ASP A 439 -26.04 6.70 -48.93
CA ASP A 439 -27.45 7.01 -49.24
C ASP A 439 -28.41 6.64 -48.07
N SER A 440 -29.56 7.31 -48.12
CA SER A 440 -30.88 7.33 -47.45
C SER A 440 -31.45 6.22 -46.52
N ASN A 441 -32.14 6.73 -45.48
CA ASN A 441 -33.38 6.28 -44.80
C ASN A 441 -33.39 4.93 -44.04
N GLN A 442 -33.96 4.75 -42.84
CA GLN A 442 -34.61 5.58 -41.82
C GLN A 442 -34.96 4.64 -40.62
N ASP A 443 -34.79 5.13 -39.39
CA ASP A 443 -35.37 4.74 -38.07
C ASP A 443 -35.26 3.31 -37.50
N ASP A 444 -34.56 3.15 -36.36
CA ASP A 444 -35.19 3.10 -35.02
C ASP A 444 -34.19 2.77 -33.88
N PHE A 445 -34.19 3.65 -32.87
CA PHE A 445 -33.98 3.36 -31.43
C PHE A 445 -32.69 2.67 -30.93
N VAL A 446 -31.64 3.46 -30.64
CA VAL A 446 -30.68 3.16 -29.55
C VAL A 446 -30.35 4.47 -28.81
N GLY A 447 -30.64 4.50 -27.50
CA GLY A 447 -30.61 5.71 -26.67
C GLY A 447 -29.24 6.38 -26.57
N SER A 448 -29.21 7.71 -26.72
CA SER A 448 -28.04 8.51 -26.43
C SER A 448 -27.81 8.55 -24.91
N GLY A 449 -26.71 7.95 -24.46
CA GLY A 449 -26.20 8.19 -23.11
C GLY A 449 -25.78 9.66 -22.92
N PRO A 450 -25.64 10.14 -21.66
CA PRO A 450 -25.18 11.49 -21.38
C PRO A 450 -23.79 11.73 -21.98
N LYS A 451 -23.59 12.86 -22.66
CA LYS A 451 -22.28 13.27 -23.17
C LYS A 451 -21.36 13.65 -22.00
N ASP A 452 -20.09 13.27 -22.10
CA ASP A 452 -19.04 13.53 -21.10
C ASP A 452 -18.67 15.02 -20.97
N SER A 453 -18.19 15.47 -19.81
CA SER A 453 -17.85 16.89 -19.53
C SER A 453 -16.80 17.43 -20.51
N ASP A 454 -15.86 16.58 -20.91
CA ASP A 454 -14.76 16.93 -21.80
C ASP A 454 -15.23 17.19 -23.24
N ALA A 455 -16.27 16.48 -23.68
CA ALA A 455 -16.89 16.70 -24.98
C ALA A 455 -17.61 18.06 -25.05
N ARG A 456 -18.22 18.50 -23.93
CA ARG A 456 -18.88 19.81 -23.84
C ARG A 456 -17.87 20.95 -23.74
N LEU A 457 -16.77 20.77 -23.01
CA LEU A 457 -15.69 21.76 -22.98
C LEU A 457 -15.11 21.97 -24.38
N MET A 458 -14.92 20.90 -25.16
CA MET A 458 -14.51 21.00 -26.57
C MET A 458 -15.54 21.74 -27.44
N GLU A 459 -16.83 21.55 -27.21
CA GLU A 459 -17.89 22.28 -27.91
C GLU A 459 -17.90 23.78 -27.55
N MET A 460 -17.70 24.14 -26.28
CA MET A 460 -17.57 25.54 -25.83
C MET A 460 -16.29 26.20 -26.38
N LEU A 461 -15.17 25.47 -26.45
CA LEU A 461 -13.94 25.94 -27.09
C LEU A 461 -14.12 26.13 -28.61
N ALA A 462 -14.87 25.24 -29.26
CA ALA A 462 -15.22 25.36 -30.66
C ALA A 462 -16.16 26.56 -30.91
N ALA A 463 -17.14 26.79 -30.03
CA ALA A 463 -18.02 27.97 -30.07
C ALA A 463 -17.22 29.26 -29.84
N GLN A 464 -16.32 29.30 -28.84
CA GLN A 464 -15.42 30.43 -28.60
C GLN A 464 -14.53 30.72 -29.83
N ALA A 465 -14.00 29.67 -30.48
CA ALA A 465 -13.21 29.81 -31.70
C ALA A 465 -14.04 30.23 -32.93
N ALA A 466 -15.29 29.77 -33.05
CA ALA A 466 -16.22 30.19 -34.10
C ALA A 466 -16.59 31.66 -33.96
N HIS A 467 -16.92 32.11 -32.73
CA HIS A 467 -17.17 33.50 -32.40
C HIS A 467 -15.93 34.39 -32.59
N ARG A 468 -14.71 33.86 -32.41
CA ARG A 468 -13.46 34.58 -32.72
C ARG A 468 -13.24 34.79 -34.23
N ASN A 469 -13.73 33.87 -35.07
CA ASN A 469 -13.53 33.92 -36.53
C ASN A 469 -14.63 34.73 -37.26
N GLU A 470 -15.80 34.92 -36.65
CA GLU A 470 -16.80 35.92 -37.09
C GLU A 470 -16.32 37.32 -36.70
N ALA A 471 -15.44 37.85 -37.56
CA ALA A 471 -14.71 39.10 -37.40
C ALA A 471 -15.59 40.34 -37.13
N ALA A 472 -15.02 41.27 -36.35
CA ALA A 472 -15.33 42.70 -36.38
C ALA A 472 -16.82 43.03 -36.16
N LEU A 473 -17.30 42.87 -34.92
CA LEU A 473 -18.52 43.55 -34.51
C LEU A 473 -18.30 45.07 -34.63
N GLU A 474 -19.15 45.71 -35.42
CA GLU A 474 -19.26 47.17 -35.58
C GLU A 474 -19.36 47.85 -34.20
N ASP A 475 -18.89 49.10 -34.12
CA ASP A 475 -18.93 49.89 -32.87
C ASP A 475 -20.35 49.90 -32.28
N GLU A 476 -20.50 49.58 -31.00
CA GLU A 476 -21.80 49.40 -30.34
C GLU A 476 -22.68 50.64 -30.47
N ASP A 477 -22.04 51.82 -30.46
CA ASP A 477 -22.67 53.12 -30.63
C ASP A 477 -23.22 53.32 -32.05
N ALA A 478 -22.62 52.67 -33.06
CA ALA A 478 -23.11 52.67 -34.44
C ALA A 478 -24.34 51.76 -34.63
N ILE A 479 -24.41 50.64 -33.90
CA ILE A 479 -25.54 49.71 -33.94
C ILE A 479 -26.78 50.33 -33.28
N ILE A 480 -26.59 51.00 -32.14
CA ILE A 480 -27.67 51.70 -31.42
C ILE A 480 -28.26 52.82 -32.29
N THR A 481 -27.41 53.61 -32.95
CA THR A 481 -27.81 54.77 -33.77
C THR A 481 -28.29 54.44 -35.19
N ASN A 482 -28.22 53.18 -35.62
CA ASN A 482 -28.64 52.77 -36.97
C ASN A 482 -30.18 52.69 -37.09
N ASP A 483 -30.78 53.63 -37.80
CA ASP A 483 -32.24 53.73 -38.04
C ASP A 483 -32.80 52.63 -38.98
N LYS A 484 -31.95 51.81 -39.60
CA LYS A 484 -32.40 50.75 -40.54
C LYS A 484 -32.64 49.39 -39.90
N MET A 485 -32.15 49.16 -38.68
CA MET A 485 -32.24 47.87 -38.00
C MET A 485 -33.46 47.83 -37.08
N THR A 486 -34.19 46.72 -37.10
CA THR A 486 -35.33 46.52 -36.20
C THR A 486 -34.86 46.39 -34.75
N GLU A 487 -35.72 46.75 -33.79
CA GLU A 487 -35.39 46.65 -32.36
C GLU A 487 -35.02 45.21 -31.94
N SER A 488 -35.60 44.21 -32.62
CA SER A 488 -35.29 42.79 -32.39
C SER A 488 -33.90 42.40 -32.89
N GLU A 489 -33.49 42.90 -34.06
CA GLU A 489 -32.15 42.64 -34.61
C GLU A 489 -31.05 43.32 -33.78
N LYS A 490 -31.33 44.53 -33.25
CA LYS A 490 -30.40 45.22 -32.33
C LYS A 490 -30.18 44.43 -31.04
N LYS A 491 -31.24 43.84 -30.47
CA LYS A 491 -31.15 42.99 -29.27
C LYS A 491 -30.32 41.73 -29.51
N ASP A 492 -30.54 41.03 -30.62
CA ASP A 492 -29.80 39.80 -30.95
C ASP A 492 -28.29 40.06 -31.11
N ILE A 493 -27.92 41.13 -31.82
CA ILE A 493 -26.51 41.48 -32.05
C ILE A 493 -25.81 41.93 -30.77
N LEU A 494 -26.46 42.78 -29.97
CA LEU A 494 -25.89 43.25 -28.70
C LEU A 494 -25.82 42.13 -27.65
N GLN A 495 -26.77 41.19 -27.65
CA GLN A 495 -26.73 40.00 -26.79
C GLN A 495 -25.56 39.08 -27.16
N ARG A 496 -25.38 38.79 -28.46
CA ARG A 496 -24.23 38.01 -28.96
C ARG A 496 -22.90 38.70 -28.65
N ALA A 497 -22.86 40.03 -28.72
CA ALA A 497 -21.68 40.81 -28.35
C ALA A 497 -21.34 40.66 -26.85
N LEU A 498 -22.34 40.64 -25.96
CA LEU A 498 -22.13 40.40 -24.53
C LEU A 498 -21.55 38.99 -24.27
N THR A 499 -22.14 37.95 -24.88
CA THR A 499 -21.67 36.56 -24.71
C THR A 499 -20.22 36.40 -25.20
N MET A 500 -19.89 37.01 -26.34
CA MET A 500 -18.53 36.98 -26.88
C MET A 500 -17.52 37.76 -26.01
N ALA A 501 -17.93 38.93 -25.49
CA ALA A 501 -17.08 39.69 -24.57
C ALA A 501 -16.84 38.91 -23.27
N ALA A 502 -17.87 38.20 -22.78
CA ALA A 502 -17.77 37.36 -21.60
C ALA A 502 -16.87 36.13 -21.80
N SER A 503 -16.90 35.50 -22.98
CA SER A 503 -16.05 34.35 -23.32
C SER A 503 -14.59 34.70 -23.59
N ASN A 504 -14.30 35.95 -23.94
CA ASN A 504 -12.94 36.43 -24.23
C ASN A 504 -12.29 37.16 -23.04
N GLY A 505 -13.05 37.43 -21.98
CA GLY A 505 -12.57 38.16 -20.81
C GLY A 505 -12.47 39.67 -21.00
N ASP A 506 -13.18 40.25 -21.98
CA ASP A 506 -13.13 41.69 -22.27
C ASP A 506 -13.98 42.49 -21.27
N THR A 507 -13.34 42.88 -20.16
CA THR A 507 -14.01 43.57 -19.05
C THR A 507 -14.57 44.94 -19.43
N GLU A 508 -13.86 45.68 -20.28
CA GLU A 508 -14.25 47.04 -20.67
C GLU A 508 -15.51 47.00 -21.54
N LYS A 509 -15.56 46.06 -22.49
CA LYS A 509 -16.71 45.87 -23.36
C LYS A 509 -17.94 45.35 -22.59
N VAL A 510 -17.75 44.40 -21.68
CA VAL A 510 -18.83 43.92 -20.80
C VAL A 510 -19.40 45.07 -19.95
N LYS A 511 -18.55 45.91 -19.35
CA LYS A 511 -19.03 47.08 -18.58
C LYS A 511 -19.75 48.10 -19.48
N LYS A 512 -19.23 48.40 -20.67
CA LYS A 512 -19.87 49.33 -21.62
C LYS A 512 -21.26 48.84 -22.04
N LEU A 513 -21.43 47.55 -22.29
CA LEU A 513 -22.73 46.95 -22.65
C LEU A 513 -23.75 46.94 -21.50
N LEU A 514 -23.28 46.79 -20.26
CA LEU A 514 -24.14 46.66 -19.06
C LEU A 514 -24.48 48.01 -18.40
N GLU A 515 -23.60 49.01 -18.53
CA GLU A 515 -23.74 50.33 -17.91
C GLU A 515 -24.07 51.45 -18.91
N GLY A 516 -23.81 51.24 -20.20
CA GLY A 516 -24.01 52.24 -21.26
C GLY A 516 -25.42 52.26 -21.89
N ASP A 517 -25.52 52.95 -23.03
CA ASP A 517 -26.77 53.14 -23.79
C ASP A 517 -27.35 51.83 -24.38
N ALA A 518 -26.58 50.74 -24.33
CA ALA A 518 -26.97 49.39 -24.77
C ALA A 518 -27.80 48.62 -23.74
N LYS A 519 -27.83 49.05 -22.46
CA LYS A 519 -28.53 48.37 -21.36
C LYS A 519 -29.98 47.95 -21.64
N PRO A 520 -30.86 48.74 -22.29
CA PRO A 520 -32.24 48.31 -22.56
C PRO A 520 -32.36 47.21 -23.63
N PHE A 521 -31.27 46.89 -24.34
CA PHE A 521 -31.23 45.88 -25.40
C PHE A 521 -30.54 44.58 -24.97
N VAL A 522 -29.99 44.52 -23.76
CA VAL A 522 -29.18 43.39 -23.27
C VAL A 522 -29.82 42.81 -22.01
N ASP A 523 -29.98 41.49 -21.98
CA ASP A 523 -30.42 40.75 -20.80
C ASP A 523 -29.27 39.83 -20.32
N VAL A 524 -28.75 40.14 -19.14
CA VAL A 524 -27.59 39.45 -18.53
C VAL A 524 -27.82 37.95 -18.33
N ASN A 525 -29.08 37.54 -18.19
CA ASN A 525 -29.48 36.17 -17.90
C ASN A 525 -30.01 35.42 -19.14
N LEU A 526 -30.12 36.07 -20.29
CA LEU A 526 -30.61 35.43 -21.50
C LEU A 526 -29.55 34.45 -22.03
N PRO A 527 -29.86 33.14 -22.13
CA PRO A 527 -28.95 32.17 -22.71
C PRO A 527 -28.83 32.37 -24.22
N ASP A 528 -27.68 31.97 -24.78
CA ASP A 528 -27.47 31.90 -26.22
C ASP A 528 -28.27 30.76 -26.90
N ASP A 529 -28.06 30.61 -28.22
CA ASP A 529 -28.71 29.56 -29.04
C ASP A 529 -28.39 28.14 -28.54
N ASP A 530 -27.30 27.95 -27.79
CA ASP A 530 -26.88 26.69 -27.15
C ASP A 530 -27.41 26.50 -25.73
N GLY A 531 -28.17 27.48 -25.21
CA GLY A 531 -28.75 27.44 -23.87
C GLY A 531 -27.78 27.84 -22.76
N THR A 532 -26.69 28.55 -23.08
CA THR A 532 -25.61 28.92 -22.14
C THR A 532 -25.64 30.42 -21.82
N PRO A 533 -25.81 30.82 -20.55
CA PRO A 533 -25.71 32.23 -20.14
C PRO A 533 -24.25 32.74 -20.19
N ALA A 534 -24.08 34.06 -20.36
CA ALA A 534 -22.77 34.72 -20.41
C ALA A 534 -21.90 34.44 -19.16
N LEU A 535 -22.52 34.32 -17.97
CA LEU A 535 -21.83 34.01 -16.71
C LEU A 535 -21.14 32.64 -16.74
N ILE A 536 -21.71 31.65 -17.44
CA ILE A 536 -21.12 30.31 -17.57
C ILE A 536 -19.86 30.36 -18.43
N TYR A 537 -19.86 31.10 -19.54
CA TYR A 537 -18.65 31.28 -20.36
C TYR A 537 -17.52 31.93 -19.57
N ALA A 538 -17.81 33.03 -18.86
CA ALA A 538 -16.82 33.70 -18.02
C ALA A 538 -16.28 32.79 -16.91
N SER A 539 -17.13 31.96 -16.29
CA SER A 539 -16.74 31.03 -15.23
C SER A 539 -15.98 29.80 -15.75
N CYS A 540 -16.30 29.32 -16.95
CA CYS A 540 -15.64 28.19 -17.60
C CYS A 540 -14.20 28.54 -18.01
N PHE A 541 -14.00 29.72 -18.60
CA PHE A 541 -12.69 30.16 -19.11
C PHE A 541 -11.81 30.91 -18.10
N GLY A 542 -12.28 31.13 -16.87
CA GLY A 542 -11.45 31.70 -15.80
C GLY A 542 -11.39 33.23 -15.76
N HIS A 543 -12.39 33.93 -16.30
CA HIS A 543 -12.41 35.40 -16.37
C HIS A 543 -13.05 36.05 -15.12
N GLU A 544 -12.31 36.07 -14.01
CA GLU A 544 -12.82 36.52 -12.70
C GLU A 544 -13.40 37.94 -12.69
N LYS A 545 -12.72 38.92 -13.30
CA LYS A 545 -13.21 40.32 -13.37
C LYS A 545 -14.51 40.47 -14.17
N VAL A 546 -14.72 39.61 -15.17
CA VAL A 546 -15.97 39.59 -15.95
C VAL A 546 -17.08 38.93 -15.16
N VAL A 547 -16.79 37.85 -14.42
CA VAL A 547 -17.74 37.22 -13.50
C VAL A 547 -18.24 38.24 -12.47
N GLU A 548 -17.34 39.03 -11.89
CA GLU A 548 -17.70 40.09 -10.95
C GLU A 548 -18.64 41.13 -11.60
N ALA A 549 -18.27 41.67 -12.76
CA ALA A 549 -19.09 42.66 -13.48
C ALA A 549 -20.48 42.12 -13.87
N LEU A 550 -20.58 40.86 -14.30
CA LEU A 550 -21.86 40.22 -14.62
C LEU A 550 -22.73 40.03 -13.37
N ILE A 551 -22.15 39.61 -12.24
CA ILE A 551 -22.88 39.46 -10.97
C ILE A 551 -23.37 40.83 -10.46
N GLU A 552 -22.55 41.87 -10.54
CA GLU A 552 -22.94 43.25 -10.18
C GLU A 552 -24.09 43.77 -11.04
N ALA A 553 -24.13 43.39 -12.32
CA ALA A 553 -25.22 43.71 -13.23
C ALA A 553 -26.50 42.87 -13.02
N GLY A 554 -26.50 41.94 -12.06
CA GLY A 554 -27.67 41.12 -11.70
C GLY A 554 -27.73 39.75 -12.37
N ALA A 555 -26.60 39.18 -12.78
CA ALA A 555 -26.54 37.80 -13.26
C ALA A 555 -26.97 36.80 -12.17
N ASN A 556 -27.78 35.81 -12.56
CA ASN A 556 -28.22 34.74 -11.70
C ASN A 556 -27.09 33.70 -11.56
N VAL A 557 -26.43 33.72 -10.40
CA VAL A 557 -25.32 32.82 -10.02
C VAL A 557 -25.65 31.33 -10.10
N ASN A 558 -26.94 31.00 -10.09
CA ASN A 558 -27.49 29.66 -10.01
C ASN A 558 -28.17 29.22 -11.32
N GLN A 559 -28.10 30.02 -12.38
CA GLN A 559 -28.72 29.66 -13.65
C GLN A 559 -27.93 28.56 -14.34
N GLN A 560 -28.63 27.49 -14.73
CA GLN A 560 -28.02 26.33 -15.36
C GLN A 560 -28.06 26.42 -16.89
N ASP A 561 -27.08 25.81 -17.55
CA ASP A 561 -27.11 25.60 -19.00
C ASP A 561 -28.10 24.49 -19.41
N ARG A 562 -28.14 24.20 -20.72
CA ARG A 562 -28.96 23.12 -21.30
C ARG A 562 -28.75 21.75 -20.65
N ASN A 563 -27.57 21.47 -20.10
CA ASN A 563 -27.21 20.20 -19.45
C ASN A 563 -27.36 20.24 -17.92
N GLN A 564 -27.99 21.29 -17.40
CA GLN A 564 -28.18 21.54 -15.97
C GLN A 564 -26.85 21.84 -15.23
N TRP A 565 -25.84 22.39 -15.91
CA TRP A 565 -24.59 22.80 -15.26
C TRP A 565 -24.64 24.26 -14.81
N THR A 566 -24.20 24.53 -13.59
CA THR A 566 -24.11 25.88 -13.03
C THR A 566 -22.75 26.53 -13.34
N PRO A 567 -22.64 27.88 -13.27
CA PRO A 567 -21.36 28.57 -13.31
C PRO A 567 -20.36 28.03 -12.26
N PHE A 568 -20.87 27.67 -11.08
CA PHE A 568 -20.05 27.10 -10.00
C PHE A 568 -19.48 25.73 -10.39
N MET A 569 -20.27 24.83 -10.97
CA MET A 569 -19.77 23.53 -11.46
C MET A 569 -18.65 23.69 -12.49
N TRP A 570 -18.81 24.62 -13.44
CA TRP A 570 -17.78 24.90 -14.44
C TRP A 570 -16.48 25.46 -13.83
N ALA A 571 -16.59 26.39 -12.87
CA ALA A 571 -15.44 26.91 -12.14
C ALA A 571 -14.71 25.81 -11.34
N MET A 572 -15.47 24.87 -10.75
CA MET A 572 -14.94 23.75 -9.99
C MET A 572 -14.20 22.73 -10.85
N THR A 573 -14.80 22.30 -11.98
CA THR A 573 -14.18 21.34 -12.91
C THR A 573 -12.90 21.91 -13.53
N ASN A 574 -12.88 23.21 -13.85
CA ASN A 574 -11.72 23.87 -14.44
C ASN A 574 -10.74 24.48 -13.42
N ARG A 575 -10.93 24.20 -12.11
CA ARG A 575 -10.03 24.58 -11.00
C ARG A 575 -9.85 26.09 -10.79
N HIS A 576 -10.84 26.91 -11.13
CA HIS A 576 -10.81 28.36 -10.98
C HIS A 576 -11.16 28.81 -9.54
N LYS A 577 -10.19 28.70 -8.62
CA LYS A 577 -10.37 28.95 -7.17
C LYS A 577 -10.99 30.32 -6.84
N GLY A 578 -10.52 31.40 -7.47
CA GLY A 578 -11.02 32.77 -7.25
C GLY A 578 -12.50 32.91 -7.62
N ILE A 579 -12.90 32.34 -8.77
CA ILE A 579 -14.27 32.35 -9.26
C ILE A 579 -15.18 31.48 -8.38
N SER A 580 -14.72 30.29 -7.97
CA SER A 580 -15.47 29.43 -7.05
C SER A 580 -15.77 30.13 -5.73
N LYS A 581 -14.80 30.86 -5.17
CA LYS A 581 -14.98 31.69 -3.98
C LYS A 581 -16.02 32.79 -4.22
N LEU A 582 -15.84 33.56 -5.29
CA LEU A 582 -16.71 34.68 -5.64
C LEU A 582 -18.17 34.23 -5.83
N LEU A 583 -18.40 33.08 -6.47
CA LEU A 583 -19.72 32.51 -6.68
C LEU A 583 -20.36 32.04 -5.36
N LEU A 584 -19.60 31.38 -4.47
CA LEU A 584 -20.09 30.94 -3.16
C LEU A 584 -20.44 32.13 -2.25
N ASP A 585 -19.57 33.16 -2.21
CA ASP A 585 -19.79 34.39 -1.44
C ASP A 585 -21.06 35.14 -1.90
N LYS A 586 -21.47 34.95 -3.17
CA LYS A 586 -22.67 35.55 -3.78
C LYS A 586 -23.87 34.59 -3.78
N GLY A 587 -23.80 33.47 -3.07
CA GLY A 587 -24.94 32.57 -2.84
C GLY A 587 -25.14 31.48 -3.89
N ALA A 588 -24.09 31.06 -4.60
CA ALA A 588 -24.15 29.87 -5.45
C ALA A 588 -24.48 28.61 -4.62
N SER A 589 -25.41 27.80 -5.12
CA SER A 589 -25.88 26.60 -4.44
C SER A 589 -24.99 25.40 -4.75
N SER A 590 -24.38 24.82 -3.73
CA SER A 590 -23.61 23.58 -3.81
C SER A 590 -24.46 22.34 -4.13
N GLU A 591 -25.75 22.39 -3.77
CA GLU A 591 -26.66 21.24 -3.84
C GLU A 591 -27.34 21.06 -5.20
N GLN A 592 -27.11 21.95 -6.16
CA GLN A 592 -27.69 21.81 -7.48
C GLN A 592 -27.10 20.59 -8.19
N LYS A 593 -27.94 19.92 -8.98
CA LYS A 593 -27.58 18.68 -9.66
C LYS A 593 -27.56 18.88 -11.16
N THR A 594 -26.55 18.31 -11.80
CA THR A 594 -26.47 18.20 -13.26
C THR A 594 -27.52 17.21 -13.78
N SER A 595 -27.66 17.12 -15.10
CA SER A 595 -28.51 16.13 -15.77
C SER A 595 -28.15 14.68 -15.43
N SER A 596 -26.91 14.42 -14.99
CA SER A 596 -26.45 13.11 -14.50
C SER A 596 -26.66 12.88 -12.99
N GLY A 597 -27.27 13.85 -12.29
CA GLY A 597 -27.57 13.75 -10.85
C GLY A 597 -26.40 14.10 -9.93
N ARG A 598 -25.27 14.57 -10.48
CA ARG A 598 -24.04 14.92 -9.75
C ARG A 598 -24.07 16.38 -9.29
N THR A 599 -23.54 16.64 -8.10
CA THR A 599 -23.34 17.97 -7.53
C THR A 599 -21.97 18.53 -7.91
N ALA A 600 -21.73 19.82 -7.66
CA ALA A 600 -20.43 20.45 -7.95
C ALA A 600 -19.25 19.74 -7.24
N PHE A 601 -19.48 19.17 -6.05
CA PHE A 601 -18.45 18.45 -5.30
C PHE A 601 -18.08 17.10 -5.89
N ASP A 602 -18.99 16.44 -6.62
CA ASP A 602 -18.74 15.13 -7.24
C ASP A 602 -17.75 15.20 -8.41
N PHE A 603 -17.41 16.41 -8.86
CA PHE A 603 -16.42 16.68 -9.90
C PHE A 603 -15.04 17.08 -9.34
N VAL A 604 -14.92 17.20 -8.01
CA VAL A 604 -13.64 17.53 -7.35
C VAL A 604 -12.93 16.23 -6.98
N PRO A 605 -11.71 15.99 -7.48
CA PRO A 605 -10.93 14.84 -7.04
C PRO A 605 -10.61 14.94 -5.54
N PRO A 606 -10.73 13.83 -4.78
CA PRO A 606 -10.24 13.79 -3.40
C PRO A 606 -8.74 14.12 -3.40
N ASP A 607 -8.30 14.86 -2.38
CA ASP A 607 -6.91 15.33 -2.22
C ASP A 607 -6.40 16.33 -3.27
N SER A 608 -7.29 16.94 -4.05
CA SER A 608 -6.92 18.09 -4.90
C SER A 608 -6.77 19.38 -4.10
N ASP A 609 -5.93 20.28 -4.58
CA ASP A 609 -5.85 21.68 -4.16
C ASP A 609 -7.21 22.37 -3.90
N MET A 610 -8.20 22.05 -4.73
CA MET A 610 -9.56 22.59 -4.61
C MET A 610 -10.35 21.92 -3.46
N SER A 611 -10.10 20.63 -3.21
CA SER A 611 -10.64 19.91 -2.05
C SER A 611 -10.10 20.48 -0.73
N PHE A 612 -8.79 20.71 -0.65
CA PHE A 612 -8.18 21.37 0.51
C PHE A 612 -8.71 22.79 0.71
N TYR A 613 -8.81 23.55 -0.39
CA TYR A 613 -9.36 24.91 -0.35
C TYR A 613 -10.79 24.96 0.19
N LEU A 614 -11.68 24.04 -0.24
CA LEU A 614 -13.05 23.98 0.26
C LEU A 614 -13.12 23.56 1.73
N HIS A 615 -12.28 22.59 2.13
CA HIS A 615 -12.18 22.12 3.51
C HIS A 615 -11.69 23.22 4.46
N ASP A 616 -10.65 23.95 4.09
CA ASP A 616 -10.09 25.05 4.89
C ASP A 616 -11.05 26.24 5.04
N ASN A 617 -11.92 26.45 4.04
CA ASN A 617 -12.94 27.49 4.09
C ASN A 617 -14.28 27.02 4.72
N GLY A 618 -14.32 25.81 5.30
CA GLY A 618 -15.45 25.32 6.09
C GLY A 618 -16.61 24.76 5.26
N TYR A 619 -16.42 24.47 3.97
CA TYR A 619 -17.41 23.82 3.12
C TYR A 619 -17.26 22.30 3.22
N SER A 620 -18.06 21.66 4.07
CA SER A 620 -18.07 20.20 4.22
C SER A 620 -18.65 19.52 2.98
N ILE A 621 -17.85 18.69 2.29
CA ILE A 621 -18.32 17.81 1.20
C ILE A 621 -19.26 16.77 1.81
N GLY A 622 -20.56 17.00 1.66
CA GLY A 622 -21.60 16.04 2.03
C GLY A 622 -21.63 14.90 1.00
N SER A 623 -21.58 13.66 1.48
CA SER A 623 -21.75 12.47 0.65
C SER A 623 -23.16 12.44 0.04
N ALA A 624 -23.28 12.82 -1.23
CA ALA A 624 -24.54 12.86 -1.97
C ALA A 624 -24.49 11.94 -3.19
N GLY A 625 -24.33 10.62 -2.98
CA GLY A 625 -24.22 9.68 -4.11
C GLY A 625 -24.47 8.19 -3.86
N ILE A 626 -24.89 7.74 -2.68
CA ILE A 626 -25.26 6.33 -2.46
C ILE A 626 -26.58 6.26 -1.68
N MET A 627 -27.68 6.06 -2.41
CA MET A 627 -28.89 5.52 -1.78
C MET A 627 -28.73 4.03 -1.61
N GLY A 628 -28.63 3.60 -0.35
CA GLY A 628 -29.05 2.27 0.09
C GLY A 628 -27.95 1.22 0.22
N ASP A 629 -27.12 1.35 1.27
CA ASP A 629 -26.83 0.20 2.14
C ASP A 629 -26.49 0.66 3.56
N PHE A 630 -27.34 0.27 4.50
CA PHE A 630 -27.50 0.83 5.84
C PHE A 630 -26.51 0.25 6.89
N TYR A 631 -25.37 -0.29 6.45
CA TYR A 631 -24.31 -0.81 7.34
C TYR A 631 -22.93 -0.75 6.67
N ASN A 632 -22.23 0.40 6.76
CA ASN A 632 -20.76 0.47 6.84
C ASN A 632 -20.26 1.92 7.01
N PRO A 633 -19.63 2.30 8.14
CA PRO A 633 -18.86 3.53 8.23
C PRO A 633 -17.37 3.17 8.16
N GLY A 634 -16.84 2.96 6.95
CA GLY A 634 -15.43 2.64 6.69
C GLY A 634 -14.99 3.29 5.38
N PHE A 635 -14.52 4.53 5.43
CA PHE A 635 -13.90 5.20 4.28
C PHE A 635 -12.79 6.13 4.78
N SER A 636 -11.76 5.49 5.33
CA SER A 636 -10.38 5.96 5.54
C SER A 636 -9.55 4.79 6.07
N GLN A 637 -10.19 4.01 6.96
CA GLN A 637 -9.72 2.72 7.42
C GLN A 637 -9.61 1.73 6.26
N ASP A 638 -10.59 1.65 5.34
CA ASP A 638 -10.54 0.69 4.23
C ASP A 638 -9.36 0.94 3.27
N ARG A 639 -8.94 2.18 2.98
CA ARG A 639 -7.80 2.41 2.08
C ARG A 639 -6.45 2.09 2.75
N PHE A 640 -6.32 2.38 4.04
CA PHE A 640 -5.15 2.01 4.84
C PHE A 640 -5.13 0.52 5.17
N GLU A 641 -6.28 -0.10 5.39
CA GLU A 641 -6.44 -1.55 5.57
C GLU A 641 -6.29 -2.31 4.25
N GLU A 642 -6.68 -1.72 3.12
CA GLU A 642 -6.46 -2.25 1.78
C GLU A 642 -5.00 -2.10 1.39
N GLU A 643 -4.32 -0.98 1.69
CA GLU A 643 -2.88 -0.82 1.53
C GLU A 643 -2.07 -1.71 2.49
N MET A 644 -2.51 -1.86 3.74
CA MET A 644 -1.93 -2.82 4.70
C MET A 644 -2.21 -4.26 4.31
N ALA A 645 -3.39 -4.57 3.77
CA ALA A 645 -3.75 -5.90 3.28
C ALA A 645 -3.03 -6.21 1.97
N GLU A 646 -2.81 -5.23 1.10
CA GLU A 646 -2.00 -5.35 -0.11
C GLU A 646 -0.52 -5.50 0.26
N ASN A 647 0.00 -4.75 1.23
CA ASN A 647 1.35 -4.90 1.75
C ASN A 647 1.53 -6.22 2.50
N GLU A 648 0.55 -6.65 3.29
CA GLU A 648 0.53 -7.95 3.98
C GLU A 648 0.38 -9.10 2.98
N MET A 649 -0.45 -8.95 1.95
CA MET A 649 -0.61 -9.90 0.85
C MET A 649 0.67 -9.97 0.03
N ARG A 650 1.32 -8.85 -0.28
CA ARG A 650 2.60 -8.76 -0.98
C ARG A 650 3.72 -9.39 -0.16
N ARG A 651 3.75 -9.16 1.16
CA ARG A 651 4.72 -9.76 2.10
C ARG A 651 4.47 -11.25 2.33
N ARG A 652 3.22 -11.69 2.35
CA ARG A 652 2.85 -13.10 2.44
C ARG A 652 3.17 -13.84 1.16
N LEU A 653 2.81 -13.27 0.01
CA LEU A 653 3.20 -13.75 -1.31
C LEU A 653 4.72 -13.82 -1.40
N MET A 654 5.45 -12.85 -0.84
CA MET A 654 6.91 -12.88 -0.79
C MET A 654 7.46 -14.08 -0.01
N MET A 655 6.93 -14.36 1.18
CA MET A 655 7.37 -15.51 1.99
C MET A 655 6.96 -16.84 1.35
N GLU A 656 5.75 -16.92 0.79
CA GLU A 656 5.28 -18.08 0.03
C GLU A 656 6.16 -18.28 -1.21
N SER A 657 6.52 -17.21 -1.92
CA SER A 657 7.41 -17.24 -3.08
C SER A 657 8.82 -17.68 -2.72
N ALA A 658 9.38 -17.15 -1.64
CA ALA A 658 10.71 -17.53 -1.18
C ALA A 658 10.78 -19.00 -0.78
N ARG A 659 9.74 -19.50 -0.11
CA ARG A 659 9.63 -20.91 0.28
C ARG A 659 9.47 -21.82 -0.94
N ASP A 660 8.63 -21.43 -1.89
CA ASP A 660 8.27 -22.28 -3.03
C ASP A 660 9.33 -22.22 -4.14
N LEU A 661 10.06 -21.10 -4.27
CA LEU A 661 11.15 -20.90 -5.23
C LEU A 661 12.56 -21.17 -4.63
N GLU A 662 12.66 -21.67 -3.39
CA GLU A 662 13.94 -21.98 -2.71
C GLU A 662 14.95 -20.82 -2.78
N VAL A 663 14.43 -19.58 -2.70
CA VAL A 663 15.25 -18.37 -2.82
C VAL A 663 15.93 -18.11 -1.49
N ASP A 664 17.25 -17.88 -1.52
CA ASP A 664 18.02 -17.53 -0.34
C ASP A 664 17.64 -16.13 0.16
N LEU A 665 16.69 -16.10 1.11
CA LEU A 665 16.14 -14.90 1.71
C LEU A 665 17.19 -13.98 2.34
N GLY A 666 18.38 -14.50 2.67
CA GLY A 666 19.48 -13.72 3.22
C GLY A 666 20.10 -12.74 2.22
N ASN A 667 20.02 -13.03 0.91
CA ASN A 667 20.58 -12.17 -0.14
C ASN A 667 19.58 -11.17 -0.72
N VAL A 668 18.29 -11.31 -0.42
CA VAL A 668 17.23 -10.51 -1.03
C VAL A 668 16.94 -9.25 -0.23
N GLY A 669 17.68 -8.86 0.81
CA GLY A 669 17.46 -7.60 1.55
C GLY A 669 16.02 -7.44 2.10
N MET A 670 15.72 -8.07 3.24
CA MET A 670 14.40 -7.95 3.90
C MET A 670 14.24 -6.70 4.78
N ASP A 671 15.29 -5.90 4.94
CA ASP A 671 15.38 -4.79 5.90
C ASP A 671 15.08 -3.40 5.31
N ASP A 672 14.78 -3.29 4.02
CA ASP A 672 14.35 -2.00 3.46
C ASP A 672 12.92 -1.70 3.92
N GLN A 673 12.78 -0.82 4.92
CA GLN A 673 11.54 -0.06 5.09
C GLN A 673 11.20 0.58 3.74
N PRO A 674 9.92 0.63 3.31
CA PRO A 674 9.55 1.54 2.24
C PRO A 674 10.05 2.92 2.66
N GLU A 675 10.97 3.50 1.90
CA GLU A 675 11.42 4.86 2.16
C GLU A 675 10.16 5.73 2.27
N PRO A 676 10.03 6.55 3.33
CA PRO A 676 8.94 7.51 3.39
C PRO A 676 8.98 8.31 2.09
N MET A 677 7.81 8.60 1.51
CA MET A 677 7.70 9.64 0.49
C MET A 677 7.96 11.00 1.17
N ASP A 678 9.18 11.21 1.65
CA ASP A 678 9.66 12.49 2.13
C ASP A 678 10.34 13.18 0.94
N ASP A 679 9.75 14.30 0.54
CA ASP A 679 10.44 15.53 0.14
C ASP A 679 11.62 15.43 -0.85
N PHE A 680 11.49 14.67 -1.94
CA PHE A 680 12.27 14.94 -3.16
C PHE A 680 11.60 16.00 -4.05
N GLU A 681 11.13 17.08 -3.41
CA GLU A 681 10.69 18.33 -4.06
C GLU A 681 11.86 19.27 -4.39
N GLU A 682 13.11 18.80 -4.37
CA GLU A 682 14.21 19.54 -4.98
C GLU A 682 14.19 19.36 -6.50
N GLU A 683 14.18 20.48 -7.21
CA GLU A 683 14.24 20.64 -8.66
C GLU A 683 15.39 19.83 -9.29
N GLN A 684 15.21 18.52 -9.50
CA GLN A 684 16.12 17.74 -10.34
C GLN A 684 15.97 18.24 -11.78
N ALA A 685 17.07 18.75 -12.35
CA ALA A 685 17.14 19.19 -13.73
C ALA A 685 16.67 18.08 -14.70
N GLU A 686 15.91 18.45 -15.71
CA GLU A 686 15.35 17.53 -16.71
C GLU A 686 16.48 16.76 -17.44
N PHE A 687 16.39 15.42 -17.47
CA PHE A 687 17.41 14.58 -18.11
C PHE A 687 17.38 14.78 -19.64
N ASP A 688 18.50 15.19 -20.22
CA ASP A 688 18.58 15.55 -21.63
C ASP A 688 19.07 14.37 -22.46
N TRP A 689 18.16 13.78 -23.25
CA TRP A 689 18.45 12.64 -24.12
C TRP A 689 19.05 13.04 -25.47
N SER A 690 19.04 14.33 -25.81
CA SER A 690 19.52 14.87 -27.07
C SER A 690 21.00 15.27 -27.04
N ARG A 691 21.49 15.70 -25.86
CA ARG A 691 22.88 16.09 -25.63
C ARG A 691 23.37 15.54 -24.29
N CYS A 692 24.67 15.30 -24.20
CA CYS A 692 25.30 14.84 -22.97
C CYS A 692 25.71 16.05 -22.13
N LEU A 693 25.02 16.29 -21.00
CA LEU A 693 25.40 17.29 -20.01
C LEU A 693 26.43 16.73 -19.03
N HIS A 694 27.25 17.59 -18.42
CA HIS A 694 28.36 17.21 -17.54
C HIS A 694 27.93 16.43 -16.29
N ASP A 695 26.72 16.67 -15.81
CA ASP A 695 26.05 16.02 -14.68
C ASP A 695 25.35 14.69 -15.06
N GLN A 696 25.28 14.36 -16.35
CA GLN A 696 24.58 13.17 -16.87
C GLN A 696 25.54 12.11 -17.45
N MET A 697 26.74 12.00 -16.89
CA MET A 697 27.74 11.02 -17.29
C MET A 697 28.53 10.49 -16.07
N PHE A 698 29.01 9.25 -16.17
CA PHE A 698 29.91 8.69 -15.17
C PHE A 698 31.33 8.68 -15.73
N VAL A 699 32.20 9.53 -15.16
CA VAL A 699 33.59 9.67 -15.59
C VAL A 699 34.45 8.63 -14.88
N PHE A 700 35.23 7.85 -15.64
CA PHE A 700 36.11 6.82 -15.10
C PHE A 700 37.40 6.70 -15.90
N GLN A 701 38.45 6.15 -15.28
CA GLN A 701 39.69 5.85 -15.98
C GLN A 701 39.68 4.43 -16.55
N GLU A 702 40.30 4.24 -17.73
CA GLU A 702 40.29 2.94 -18.43
C GLU A 702 40.81 1.77 -17.57
N HIS A 703 41.76 2.02 -16.66
CA HIS A 703 42.32 0.99 -15.78
C HIS A 703 41.38 0.60 -14.62
N GLU A 704 40.37 1.42 -14.31
CA GLU A 704 39.38 1.17 -13.26
C GLU A 704 38.15 0.41 -13.79
N LEU A 705 37.99 0.34 -15.12
CA LEU A 705 36.86 -0.28 -15.79
C LEU A 705 36.57 -1.71 -15.29
N ASP A 706 37.60 -2.55 -15.18
CA ASP A 706 37.44 -3.93 -14.72
C ASP A 706 36.96 -4.01 -13.27
N ARG A 707 37.44 -3.11 -12.40
CA ARG A 707 37.01 -3.01 -11.00
C ARG A 707 35.55 -2.55 -10.91
N ILE A 708 35.16 -1.54 -11.68
CA ILE A 708 33.79 -1.02 -11.70
C ILE A 708 32.84 -2.13 -12.15
N LEU A 709 33.14 -2.80 -13.27
CA LEU A 709 32.31 -3.89 -13.75
C LEU A 709 32.29 -5.09 -12.79
N ASP A 710 33.37 -5.36 -12.06
CA ASP A 710 33.35 -6.39 -11.01
C ASP A 710 32.40 -6.05 -9.85
N ILE A 711 32.32 -4.78 -9.46
CA ILE A 711 31.42 -4.33 -8.40
C ILE A 711 29.97 -4.32 -8.90
N VAL A 712 29.75 -3.75 -10.08
CA VAL A 712 28.42 -3.48 -10.65
C VAL A 712 27.76 -4.73 -11.25
N VAL A 713 28.54 -5.67 -11.78
CA VAL A 713 28.04 -6.87 -12.47
C VAL A 713 28.37 -8.14 -11.70
N THR A 714 29.64 -8.40 -11.41
CA THR A 714 30.08 -9.71 -10.88
C THR A 714 29.69 -9.91 -9.41
N LYS A 715 29.85 -8.88 -8.57
CA LYS A 715 29.66 -8.93 -7.11
C LYS A 715 28.34 -8.32 -6.65
N MET A 716 27.57 -7.75 -7.57
CA MET A 716 26.28 -7.15 -7.25
C MET A 716 25.29 -8.24 -6.87
N THR A 717 24.71 -8.14 -5.68
CA THR A 717 23.60 -8.98 -5.25
C THR A 717 22.28 -8.33 -5.66
N PRO A 718 21.26 -9.09 -6.06
CA PRO A 718 19.95 -8.55 -6.40
C PRO A 718 19.35 -7.72 -5.26
N GLN A 719 19.14 -6.42 -5.49
CA GLN A 719 18.61 -5.49 -4.49
C GLN A 719 17.10 -5.27 -4.66
N ARG A 720 16.40 -4.90 -3.58
CA ARG A 720 14.96 -4.56 -3.61
C ARG A 720 14.68 -3.07 -3.70
N SER A 721 15.53 -2.24 -3.12
CA SER A 721 15.32 -0.79 -3.11
C SER A 721 15.08 -0.28 -4.55
N PRO A 722 13.97 0.46 -4.79
CA PRO A 722 13.66 1.05 -6.09
C PRO A 722 14.82 1.86 -6.69
N SER A 723 15.61 2.55 -5.85
CA SER A 723 16.76 3.35 -6.26
C SER A 723 18.00 2.50 -6.58
N GLN A 724 18.17 1.35 -5.93
CA GLN A 724 19.34 0.47 -6.13
C GLN A 724 19.14 -0.58 -7.23
N LYS A 725 17.91 -1.00 -7.51
CA LYS A 725 17.56 -1.97 -8.57
C LYS A 725 18.15 -1.64 -9.95
N PRO A 726 18.02 -0.41 -10.49
CA PRO A 726 18.51 -0.07 -11.82
C PRO A 726 20.00 0.31 -11.86
N VAL A 727 20.71 0.27 -10.72
CA VAL A 727 22.11 0.73 -10.62
C VAL A 727 23.02 0.09 -11.67
N PRO A 728 22.97 -1.23 -11.97
CA PRO A 728 23.79 -1.79 -13.02
C PRO A 728 23.52 -1.21 -14.41
N ALA A 729 22.25 -1.09 -14.80
CA ALA A 729 21.88 -0.47 -16.07
C ALA A 729 22.30 1.01 -16.12
N ASN A 730 22.05 1.77 -15.06
CA ASN A 730 22.38 3.19 -14.94
C ASN A 730 23.90 3.41 -15.05
N MET A 731 24.71 2.66 -14.29
CA MET A 731 26.17 2.76 -14.31
C MET A 731 26.76 2.44 -15.68
N ILE A 732 26.31 1.36 -16.32
CA ILE A 732 26.80 0.96 -17.66
C ILE A 732 26.41 2.02 -18.69
N PHE A 733 25.18 2.54 -18.63
CA PHE A 733 24.69 3.56 -19.55
C PHE A 733 25.41 4.91 -19.38
N LEU A 734 25.54 5.43 -18.16
CA LEU A 734 26.24 6.69 -17.88
C LEU A 734 27.72 6.61 -18.24
N SER A 735 28.36 5.45 -18.03
CA SER A 735 29.72 5.17 -18.49
C SER A 735 29.81 5.13 -20.02
N ALA A 736 28.79 4.60 -20.70
CA ALA A 736 28.71 4.56 -22.16
C ALA A 736 28.55 5.97 -22.75
N ARG A 737 27.75 6.85 -22.11
CA ARG A 737 27.64 8.27 -22.51
C ARG A 737 29.00 8.97 -22.42
N TYR A 738 29.71 8.84 -21.30
CA TYR A 738 31.07 9.39 -21.16
C TYR A 738 32.01 8.87 -22.27
N ALA A 739 32.02 7.55 -22.48
CA ALA A 739 32.92 6.92 -23.45
C ALA A 739 32.64 7.36 -24.90
N HIS A 740 31.36 7.57 -25.25
CA HIS A 740 30.93 7.98 -26.58
C HIS A 740 31.19 9.47 -26.86
N TYR A 741 30.76 10.36 -25.94
CA TYR A 741 30.78 11.80 -26.17
C TYR A 741 32.12 12.46 -25.82
N HIS A 742 32.87 11.94 -24.83
CA HIS A 742 34.04 12.62 -24.27
C HIS A 742 35.36 11.84 -24.33
N ALA A 743 35.33 10.55 -24.72
CA ALA A 743 36.54 9.72 -24.77
C ALA A 743 36.81 9.16 -26.18
N SER A 744 36.59 7.85 -26.40
CA SER A 744 36.87 7.21 -27.69
C SER A 744 35.91 6.06 -28.00
N PRO A 745 35.62 5.79 -29.29
CA PRO A 745 34.81 4.64 -29.69
C PRO A 745 35.40 3.28 -29.25
N GLU A 746 36.72 3.18 -29.11
CA GLU A 746 37.38 1.96 -28.65
C GLU A 746 37.14 1.71 -27.15
N LEU A 747 37.11 2.78 -26.33
CA LEU A 747 36.75 2.66 -24.92
C LEU A 747 35.28 2.24 -24.76
N LEU A 748 34.37 2.81 -25.56
CA LEU A 748 32.95 2.41 -25.58
C LEU A 748 32.81 0.92 -25.94
N ARG A 749 33.50 0.47 -26.99
CA ARG A 749 33.51 -0.93 -27.41
C ARG A 749 34.05 -1.84 -26.30
N ARG A 750 35.16 -1.46 -25.66
CA ARG A 750 35.77 -2.22 -24.56
C ARG A 750 34.82 -2.32 -23.36
N LEU A 751 34.18 -1.22 -22.96
CA LEU A 751 33.19 -1.17 -21.88
C LEU A 751 32.03 -2.13 -22.17
N LEU A 752 31.38 -2.00 -23.33
CA LEU A 752 30.19 -2.78 -23.67
C LEU A 752 30.50 -4.28 -23.81
N VAL A 753 31.58 -4.65 -24.50
CA VAL A 753 31.98 -6.07 -24.64
C VAL A 753 32.33 -6.68 -23.29
N SER A 754 33.06 -5.96 -22.44
CA SER A 754 33.45 -6.45 -21.11
C SER A 754 32.24 -6.58 -20.19
N ALA A 755 31.30 -5.62 -20.24
CA ALA A 755 30.04 -5.69 -19.52
C ALA A 755 29.23 -6.91 -19.97
N MET A 756 29.04 -7.10 -21.27
CA MET A 756 28.28 -8.23 -21.82
C MET A 756 28.84 -9.58 -21.39
N ALA A 757 30.17 -9.75 -21.49
CA ALA A 757 30.84 -10.98 -21.11
C ALA A 757 30.63 -11.32 -19.62
N ARG A 758 30.66 -10.31 -18.75
CA ARG A 758 30.44 -10.48 -17.31
C ARG A 758 28.97 -10.78 -16.99
N ILE A 759 28.03 -10.11 -17.66
CA ILE A 759 26.59 -10.39 -17.50
C ILE A 759 26.29 -11.83 -17.92
N ASN A 760 26.78 -12.25 -19.09
CA ASN A 760 26.63 -13.64 -19.57
C ASN A 760 27.22 -14.65 -18.58
N ALA A 761 28.42 -14.39 -18.05
CA ALA A 761 29.05 -15.28 -17.07
C ALA A 761 28.23 -15.42 -15.77
N VAL A 762 27.59 -14.34 -15.31
CA VAL A 762 26.70 -14.39 -14.13
C VAL A 762 25.43 -15.18 -14.44
N VAL A 763 24.80 -14.93 -15.59
CA VAL A 763 23.59 -15.64 -16.04
C VAL A 763 23.87 -17.14 -16.22
N GLU A 764 24.98 -17.52 -16.86
CA GLU A 764 25.39 -18.92 -17.05
C GLU A 764 25.67 -19.63 -15.73
N LYS A 765 26.25 -18.94 -14.74
CA LYS A 765 26.51 -19.51 -13.42
C LYS A 765 25.22 -19.72 -12.63
N SER A 766 24.21 -18.89 -12.86
CA SER A 766 22.97 -18.81 -12.07
C SER A 766 21.72 -19.25 -12.85
N GLN A 767 21.86 -20.22 -13.76
CA GLN A 767 20.76 -20.72 -14.63
C GLN A 767 19.51 -21.25 -13.89
N TRP A 768 19.63 -21.58 -12.60
CA TRP A 768 18.56 -22.13 -11.77
C TRP A 768 18.10 -21.18 -10.66
N ASP A 769 18.59 -19.94 -10.66
CA ASP A 769 18.21 -18.92 -9.69
C ASP A 769 17.30 -17.88 -10.35
N MET A 770 16.00 -18.04 -10.13
CA MET A 770 14.97 -17.15 -10.65
C MET A 770 15.22 -15.67 -10.30
N THR A 771 15.79 -15.39 -9.13
CA THR A 771 15.97 -14.00 -8.67
C THR A 771 17.10 -13.29 -9.41
N ILE A 772 18.21 -13.97 -9.63
CA ILE A 772 19.32 -13.44 -10.43
C ILE A 772 18.89 -13.27 -11.88
N LEU A 773 18.15 -14.24 -12.44
CA LEU A 773 17.61 -14.14 -13.80
C LEU A 773 16.61 -12.98 -13.93
N ALA A 774 15.70 -12.80 -12.96
CA ALA A 774 14.73 -11.70 -12.93
C ALA A 774 15.42 -10.32 -12.78
N PHE A 775 16.46 -10.24 -11.95
CA PHE A 775 17.27 -9.03 -11.79
C PHE A 775 17.97 -8.63 -13.08
N TRP A 776 18.58 -9.60 -13.78
CA TRP A 776 19.32 -9.33 -15.02
C TRP A 776 18.41 -9.10 -16.23
N ILE A 777 17.26 -9.78 -16.36
CA ILE A 777 16.33 -9.49 -17.46
C ILE A 777 15.73 -8.08 -17.33
N SER A 778 15.47 -7.62 -16.10
CA SER A 778 15.03 -6.25 -15.81
C SER A 778 16.11 -5.23 -16.20
N ASN A 779 17.33 -5.37 -15.67
CA ASN A 779 18.45 -4.48 -15.98
C ASN A 779 18.84 -4.50 -17.47
N ALA A 780 18.80 -5.66 -18.14
CA ALA A 780 19.09 -5.78 -19.57
C ALA A 780 18.01 -5.10 -20.42
N THR A 781 16.73 -5.24 -20.05
CA THR A 781 15.63 -4.56 -20.76
C THR A 781 15.71 -3.04 -20.58
N LEU A 782 16.04 -2.58 -19.37
CA LEU A 782 16.21 -1.16 -19.06
C LEU A 782 17.44 -0.55 -19.78
N LEU A 783 18.58 -1.25 -19.79
CA LEU A 783 19.76 -0.83 -20.55
C LEU A 783 19.47 -0.77 -22.05
N LEU A 784 18.71 -1.74 -22.60
CA LEU A 784 18.28 -1.71 -23.99
C LEU A 784 17.40 -0.49 -24.29
N HIS A 785 16.52 -0.12 -23.35
CA HIS A 785 15.70 1.09 -23.46
C HIS A 785 16.58 2.35 -23.50
N TYR A 786 17.51 2.53 -22.56
CA TYR A 786 18.39 3.71 -22.53
C TYR A 786 19.23 3.87 -23.80
N LEU A 787 19.82 2.77 -24.29
CA LEU A 787 20.61 2.78 -25.52
C LEU A 787 19.79 3.13 -26.76
N LYS A 788 18.49 2.83 -26.77
CA LYS A 788 17.57 3.20 -27.85
C LYS A 788 17.00 4.61 -27.72
N LYS A 789 16.97 5.17 -26.51
CA LYS A 789 16.42 6.51 -26.22
C LYS A 789 17.44 7.63 -26.45
N ASP A 790 18.72 7.40 -26.18
CA ASP A 790 19.79 8.40 -26.40
C ASP A 790 20.13 8.54 -27.90
N ALA A 791 20.11 9.79 -28.38
CA ALA A 791 20.23 10.11 -29.81
C ALA A 791 21.59 9.74 -30.43
N GLY A 792 22.68 9.82 -29.66
CA GLY A 792 24.02 9.47 -30.16
C GLY A 792 24.35 7.98 -30.01
N LEU A 793 23.93 7.37 -28.89
CA LEU A 793 24.23 5.96 -28.62
C LEU A 793 23.41 4.98 -29.46
N VAL A 794 22.21 5.35 -29.93
CA VAL A 794 21.35 4.44 -30.69
C VAL A 794 22.01 3.93 -31.97
N GLU A 795 22.73 4.79 -32.69
CA GLU A 795 23.46 4.43 -33.91
C GLU A 795 24.78 3.72 -33.59
N ALA A 796 25.49 4.17 -32.56
CA ALA A 796 26.80 3.65 -32.18
C ALA A 796 26.76 2.25 -31.58
N THR A 797 25.63 1.83 -31.01
CA THR A 797 25.51 0.59 -30.22
C THR A 797 24.62 -0.49 -30.84
N THR A 798 24.26 -0.38 -32.12
CA THR A 798 23.33 -1.31 -32.82
C THR A 798 23.69 -2.79 -32.66
N THR A 799 24.98 -3.15 -32.78
CA THR A 799 25.44 -4.54 -32.58
C THR A 799 25.23 -5.01 -31.14
N PHE A 800 25.49 -4.14 -30.17
CA PHE A 800 25.29 -4.44 -28.76
C PHE A 800 23.81 -4.56 -28.41
N GLN A 801 22.94 -3.70 -28.98
CA GLN A 801 21.48 -3.80 -28.81
C GLN A 801 20.95 -5.16 -29.29
N ALA A 802 21.46 -5.68 -30.42
CA ALA A 802 21.10 -7.00 -30.93
C ALA A 802 21.56 -8.14 -29.99
N GLN A 803 22.80 -8.07 -29.50
CA GLN A 803 23.32 -9.04 -28.54
C GLN A 803 22.54 -9.01 -27.22
N LEU A 804 22.16 -7.81 -26.74
CA LEU A 804 21.37 -7.64 -25.53
C LEU A 804 19.95 -8.20 -25.70
N ALA A 805 19.34 -8.04 -26.88
CA ALA A 805 18.08 -8.67 -27.24
C ALA A 805 18.16 -10.21 -27.23
N GLU A 806 19.25 -10.78 -27.75
CA GLU A 806 19.49 -12.23 -27.69
C GLU A 806 19.65 -12.73 -26.24
N LEU A 807 20.38 -11.99 -25.41
CA LEU A 807 20.54 -12.30 -23.99
C LEU A 807 19.20 -12.24 -23.23
N ILE A 808 18.36 -11.23 -23.49
CA ILE A 808 17.02 -11.14 -22.89
C ILE A 808 16.19 -12.39 -23.24
N ASN A 809 16.24 -12.84 -24.50
CA ASN A 809 15.58 -14.07 -24.92
C ASN A 809 16.15 -15.32 -24.23
N GLU A 810 17.47 -15.40 -24.08
CA GLU A 810 18.11 -16.51 -23.34
C GLU A 810 17.66 -16.56 -21.87
N ILE A 811 17.68 -15.41 -21.18
CA ILE A 811 17.23 -15.31 -19.78
C ILE A 811 15.73 -15.67 -19.67
N PHE A 812 14.89 -15.22 -20.62
CA PHE A 812 13.48 -15.60 -20.69
C PHE A 812 13.31 -17.12 -20.74
N VAL A 813 14.08 -17.82 -21.59
CA VAL A 813 14.04 -19.28 -21.69
C VAL A 813 14.49 -19.95 -20.38
N LEU A 814 15.52 -19.42 -19.72
CA LEU A 814 16.01 -19.94 -18.44
C LEU A 814 14.96 -19.80 -17.32
N ILE A 815 14.31 -18.64 -17.23
CA ILE A 815 13.21 -18.39 -16.29
C ILE A 815 12.08 -19.41 -16.49
N VAL A 816 11.63 -19.60 -17.73
CA VAL A 816 10.59 -20.58 -18.05
C VAL A 816 11.02 -21.99 -17.62
N ARG A 817 12.22 -22.42 -17.97
CA ARG A 817 12.73 -23.76 -17.64
C ARG A 817 12.84 -24.01 -16.14
N ASP A 818 13.27 -23.02 -15.36
CA ASP A 818 13.33 -23.16 -13.90
C ASP A 818 11.93 -23.31 -13.30
N ALA A 819 10.96 -22.50 -13.75
CA ALA A 819 9.58 -22.60 -13.31
C ALA A 819 8.93 -23.93 -13.72
N GLU A 820 9.12 -24.40 -14.95
CA GLU A 820 8.65 -25.72 -15.42
C GLU A 820 9.22 -26.85 -14.55
N ARG A 821 10.52 -26.84 -14.28
CA ARG A 821 11.20 -27.82 -13.42
C ARG A 821 10.60 -27.89 -12.01
N ARG A 822 10.20 -26.75 -11.44
CA ARG A 822 9.59 -26.67 -10.11
C ARG A 822 8.15 -27.16 -10.11
N LEU A 823 7.37 -26.77 -11.12
CA LEU A 823 6.00 -27.24 -11.30
C LEU A 823 5.95 -28.75 -11.49
N ASP A 824 6.88 -29.32 -12.25
CA ASP A 824 6.93 -30.76 -12.56
C ASP A 824 7.02 -31.63 -11.30
N LYS A 825 7.78 -31.20 -10.28
CA LYS A 825 7.95 -31.92 -9.00
C LYS A 825 6.65 -32.08 -8.22
N VAL A 826 5.69 -31.17 -8.37
CA VAL A 826 4.43 -31.16 -7.60
C VAL A 826 3.22 -31.59 -8.42
N LEU A 827 3.36 -31.70 -9.74
CA LEU A 827 2.24 -31.79 -10.67
C LEU A 827 1.37 -33.04 -10.46
N ASP A 828 1.99 -34.22 -10.39
CA ASP A 828 1.29 -35.50 -10.20
C ASP A 828 0.49 -35.56 -8.88
N PRO A 829 1.12 -35.35 -7.70
CA PRO A 829 0.40 -35.46 -6.43
C PRO A 829 -0.61 -34.33 -6.23
N ALA A 830 -0.41 -33.16 -6.84
CA ALA A 830 -1.32 -32.02 -6.73
C ALA A 830 -2.52 -32.10 -7.69
N MET A 831 -2.32 -32.50 -8.95
CA MET A 831 -3.36 -32.39 -9.99
C MET A 831 -4.01 -33.72 -10.33
N LEU A 832 -3.26 -34.83 -10.30
CA LEU A 832 -3.76 -36.15 -10.73
C LEU A 832 -4.19 -37.03 -9.57
N GLU A 833 -3.48 -36.97 -8.44
CA GLU A 833 -3.74 -37.86 -7.29
C GLU A 833 -4.56 -37.19 -6.17
N HIS A 834 -4.63 -35.85 -6.14
CA HIS A 834 -5.34 -35.12 -5.09
C HIS A 834 -6.86 -35.28 -5.17
N GLU A 835 -7.47 -35.89 -4.16
CA GLU A 835 -8.91 -36.16 -4.09
C GLU A 835 -9.67 -35.06 -3.34
N THR A 836 -10.56 -34.36 -4.05
CA THR A 836 -11.40 -33.28 -3.51
C THR A 836 -12.69 -33.80 -2.86
N ILE A 837 -13.20 -34.95 -3.31
CA ILE A 837 -14.46 -35.53 -2.84
C ILE A 837 -14.19 -36.80 -2.00
N PRO A 838 -14.53 -36.82 -0.70
CA PRO A 838 -14.38 -38.00 0.15
C PRO A 838 -15.25 -39.18 -0.33
N GLY A 839 -14.65 -40.37 -0.50
CA GLY A 839 -15.37 -41.62 -0.85
C GLY A 839 -15.05 -42.20 -2.24
N PHE A 840 -14.17 -41.57 -3.01
CA PHE A 840 -13.73 -42.05 -4.33
C PHE A 840 -12.76 -43.25 -4.25
N GLU A 841 -12.22 -43.58 -3.07
CA GLU A 841 -11.32 -44.73 -2.86
C GLU A 841 -12.00 -46.11 -3.03
N ASP A 842 -13.34 -46.17 -2.93
CA ASP A 842 -14.13 -47.43 -2.89
C ASP A 842 -14.75 -47.83 -4.24
N ILE A 843 -14.42 -47.15 -5.34
CA ILE A 843 -14.98 -47.44 -6.66
C ILE A 843 -14.48 -48.79 -7.18
N ALA A 844 -15.41 -49.64 -7.62
CA ALA A 844 -15.13 -50.93 -8.24
C ALA A 844 -15.20 -50.80 -9.78
N PHE A 845 -14.23 -51.40 -10.48
CA PHE A 845 -14.20 -51.43 -11.94
C PHE A 845 -14.67 -52.79 -12.48
N GLN A 846 -15.30 -52.81 -13.66
CA GLN A 846 -16.03 -53.99 -14.19
C GLN A 846 -15.18 -55.25 -14.38
N ASN A 847 -13.84 -55.12 -14.42
CA ASN A 847 -12.89 -56.21 -14.66
C ASN A 847 -11.88 -56.43 -13.50
N GLU A 848 -12.09 -55.84 -12.32
CA GLU A 848 -11.20 -56.04 -11.17
C GLU A 848 -11.69 -57.19 -10.26
N TRP A 849 -10.98 -58.33 -10.27
CA TRP A 849 -11.24 -59.45 -9.36
C TRP A 849 -10.64 -59.17 -7.96
N LYS A 850 -11.44 -58.68 -7.00
CA LYS A 850 -11.04 -58.59 -5.59
C LYS A 850 -11.39 -59.89 -4.84
N ILE A 851 -10.61 -60.96 -5.05
CA ILE A 851 -10.66 -62.14 -4.20
C ILE A 851 -9.69 -61.89 -3.02
N PHE A 852 -10.19 -61.79 -1.79
CA PHE A 852 -9.42 -61.67 -0.52
C PHE A 852 -8.91 -60.29 -0.03
N LYS A 853 -9.62 -59.17 -0.24
CA LYS A 853 -9.45 -57.99 0.63
C LYS A 853 -10.75 -57.65 1.36
N ARG A 854 -10.71 -57.76 2.69
CA ARG A 854 -11.79 -57.41 3.62
C ARG A 854 -12.11 -55.92 3.46
N LYS A 855 -13.38 -55.54 3.24
CA LYS A 855 -13.83 -54.14 3.17
C LYS A 855 -13.37 -53.40 4.43
N SER A 856 -12.53 -52.38 4.26
CA SER A 856 -12.27 -51.40 5.32
C SER A 856 -13.58 -50.64 5.54
N THR A 857 -14.21 -50.85 6.69
CA THR A 857 -15.41 -50.11 7.07
C THR A 857 -14.97 -48.71 7.47
N VAL A 858 -15.19 -47.72 6.60
CA VAL A 858 -14.97 -46.31 6.94
C VAL A 858 -15.94 -45.96 8.07
N LYS A 859 -15.42 -45.65 9.26
CA LYS A 859 -16.21 -45.00 10.31
C LYS A 859 -16.67 -43.66 9.76
N GLU A 860 -17.98 -43.49 9.58
CA GLU A 860 -18.57 -42.16 9.32
C GLU A 860 -17.99 -41.18 10.34
N GLN A 861 -17.32 -40.14 9.85
CA GLN A 861 -16.83 -39.11 10.75
C GLN A 861 -18.04 -38.39 11.34
N PRO A 862 -18.09 -38.21 12.68
CA PRO A 862 -19.18 -37.49 13.31
C PRO A 862 -19.30 -36.09 12.71
N LEU A 863 -20.53 -35.61 12.51
CA LEU A 863 -20.84 -34.32 11.88
C LEU A 863 -20.04 -33.14 12.46
N GLU A 864 -19.64 -33.21 13.74
CA GLU A 864 -18.79 -32.25 14.44
C GLU A 864 -17.37 -32.10 13.89
N LYS A 865 -16.82 -33.09 13.17
CA LYS A 865 -15.47 -33.03 12.57
C LYS A 865 -15.44 -32.39 11.18
N ARG A 866 -16.59 -32.23 10.51
CA ARG A 866 -16.67 -31.52 9.20
C ARG A 866 -16.44 -30.02 9.32
N PHE A 867 -16.69 -29.44 10.49
CA PHE A 867 -16.53 -28.01 10.76
C PHE A 867 -15.23 -27.66 11.51
N ARG A 868 -14.34 -28.63 11.75
CA ARG A 868 -12.99 -28.35 12.27
C ARG A 868 -12.04 -28.08 11.11
N PRO A 869 -11.16 -27.07 11.21
CA PRO A 869 -10.11 -26.87 10.21
C PRO A 869 -9.29 -28.15 10.04
N PRO A 870 -8.91 -28.50 8.79
CA PRO A 870 -8.17 -29.72 8.51
C PRO A 870 -6.86 -29.74 9.31
N SER A 871 -6.50 -30.91 9.85
CA SER A 871 -5.30 -31.07 10.67
C SER A 871 -4.04 -30.58 9.92
N PRO A 872 -2.99 -30.11 10.61
CA PRO A 872 -1.74 -29.66 9.96
C PRO A 872 -1.15 -30.71 9.01
N LYS A 873 -1.24 -32.01 9.35
CA LYS A 873 -0.83 -33.13 8.49
C LYS A 873 -1.69 -33.30 7.24
N GLN A 874 -2.96 -32.92 7.30
CA GLN A 874 -3.89 -32.96 6.16
C GLN A 874 -3.75 -31.70 5.28
N ARG A 875 -3.41 -30.56 5.86
CA ARG A 875 -3.00 -29.35 5.13
C ARG A 875 -1.66 -29.54 4.42
N ALA A 876 -0.71 -30.28 5.00
CA ALA A 876 0.59 -30.52 4.37
C ALA A 876 0.57 -31.45 3.14
N LYS A 877 -0.58 -32.08 2.81
CA LYS A 877 -0.67 -32.92 1.61
C LYS A 877 -0.63 -32.04 0.34
N PRO A 878 0.09 -32.47 -0.71
CA PRO A 878 0.06 -31.80 -2.02
C PRO A 878 -1.39 -31.66 -2.52
N ALA A 879 -1.71 -30.49 -3.04
CA ALA A 879 -3.03 -30.10 -3.53
C ALA A 879 -2.88 -29.14 -4.71
N PRO A 880 -3.92 -28.93 -5.54
CA PRO A 880 -3.83 -28.04 -6.70
C PRO A 880 -3.35 -26.62 -6.35
N ARG A 881 -3.59 -26.18 -5.12
CA ARG A 881 -3.06 -24.93 -4.56
C ARG A 881 -1.54 -24.81 -4.61
N ASN A 882 -0.78 -25.91 -4.59
CA ASN A 882 0.67 -25.90 -4.72
C ASN A 882 1.10 -25.45 -6.13
N VAL A 883 0.36 -25.86 -7.17
CA VAL A 883 0.61 -25.42 -8.55
C VAL A 883 0.28 -23.93 -8.70
N THR A 884 -0.86 -23.48 -8.18
CA THR A 884 -1.23 -22.05 -8.21
C THR A 884 -0.32 -21.19 -7.35
N SER A 885 0.21 -21.71 -6.24
CA SER A 885 1.18 -21.03 -5.38
C SER A 885 2.50 -20.80 -6.13
N LEU A 886 3.01 -21.81 -6.84
CA LEU A 886 4.20 -21.67 -7.69
C LEU A 886 3.99 -20.68 -8.84
N LEU A 887 2.83 -20.70 -9.51
CA LEU A 887 2.51 -19.70 -10.55
C LEU A 887 2.44 -18.28 -9.97
N SER A 888 1.82 -18.11 -8.81
CA SER A 888 1.77 -16.82 -8.09
C SER A 888 3.16 -16.37 -7.66
N SER A 889 4.01 -17.33 -7.25
CA SER A 889 5.36 -17.06 -6.79
C SER A 889 6.26 -16.58 -7.92
N THR A 890 6.19 -17.24 -9.08
CA THR A 890 6.87 -16.78 -10.28
C THR A 890 6.41 -15.37 -10.64
N LEU A 891 5.10 -15.13 -10.67
CA LEU A 891 4.54 -13.81 -10.98
C LEU A 891 5.04 -12.72 -10.02
N PHE A 892 5.05 -13.02 -8.72
CA PHE A 892 5.53 -12.12 -7.68
C PHE A 892 7.01 -11.74 -7.88
N VAL A 893 7.89 -12.70 -8.20
CA VAL A 893 9.31 -12.40 -8.46
C VAL A 893 9.48 -11.52 -9.70
N LEU A 894 8.69 -11.75 -10.74
CA LEU A 894 8.75 -10.93 -11.94
C LEU A 894 8.33 -9.48 -11.66
N ASP A 895 7.30 -9.27 -10.83
CA ASP A 895 6.85 -7.94 -10.41
C ASP A 895 7.83 -7.28 -9.43
N LEU A 896 8.45 -8.06 -8.54
CA LEU A 896 9.39 -7.56 -7.56
C LEU A 896 10.56 -6.82 -8.23
N TYR A 897 11.03 -7.31 -9.37
CA TYR A 897 12.12 -6.73 -10.15
C TYR A 897 11.64 -5.82 -11.31
N ASP A 898 10.37 -5.41 -11.31
CA ASP A 898 9.79 -4.49 -12.30
C ASP A 898 10.00 -4.97 -13.76
N ILE A 899 9.87 -6.27 -14.03
CA ILE A 899 9.99 -6.81 -15.40
C ILE A 899 8.81 -6.34 -16.26
N HIS A 900 9.12 -5.95 -17.49
CA HIS A 900 8.13 -5.46 -18.44
C HIS A 900 6.92 -6.41 -18.61
N SER A 901 5.71 -5.86 -18.53
CA SER A 901 4.42 -6.58 -18.56
C SER A 901 4.27 -7.56 -19.73
N VAL A 902 4.74 -7.19 -20.92
CA VAL A 902 4.79 -8.00 -22.15
C VAL A 902 5.64 -9.25 -22.00
N ILE A 903 6.78 -9.18 -21.31
CA ILE A 903 7.64 -10.35 -21.05
C ILE A 903 6.95 -11.24 -20.01
N THR A 904 6.39 -10.62 -18.96
CA THR A 904 5.67 -11.32 -17.88
C THR A 904 4.47 -12.11 -18.40
N SER A 905 3.65 -11.52 -19.29
CA SER A 905 2.49 -12.21 -19.89
C SER A 905 2.91 -13.39 -20.77
N GLN A 906 4.00 -13.26 -21.52
CA GLN A 906 4.57 -14.34 -22.33
C GLN A 906 5.10 -15.49 -21.47
N ILE A 907 5.76 -15.21 -20.34
CA ILE A 907 6.22 -16.23 -19.38
C ILE A 907 5.03 -17.03 -18.86
N ILE A 908 3.97 -16.36 -18.39
CA ILE A 908 2.79 -17.04 -17.85
C ILE A 908 2.06 -17.84 -18.93
N SER A 909 1.92 -17.30 -20.15
CA SER A 909 1.31 -18.02 -21.28
C SER A 909 2.09 -19.29 -21.63
N GLN A 910 3.44 -19.24 -21.60
CA GLN A 910 4.30 -20.40 -21.82
C GLN A 910 4.15 -21.46 -20.72
N LEU A 911 4.07 -21.05 -19.44
CA LEU A 911 3.86 -21.99 -18.33
C LEU A 911 2.49 -22.67 -18.39
N LEU A 912 1.44 -21.95 -18.80
CA LEU A 912 0.10 -22.51 -18.99
C LEU A 912 0.05 -23.48 -20.19
N TYR A 913 0.78 -23.18 -21.27
CA TYR A 913 0.96 -24.09 -22.40
C TYR A 913 1.63 -25.40 -21.97
N TRP A 914 2.76 -25.29 -21.28
CA TRP A 914 3.49 -26.44 -20.78
C TRP A 914 2.63 -27.29 -19.84
N LEU A 915 1.95 -26.65 -18.88
CA LEU A 915 1.07 -27.32 -17.91
C LEU A 915 -0.07 -28.08 -18.61
N GLY A 916 -0.71 -27.45 -19.60
CA GLY A 916 -1.77 -28.09 -20.39
C GLY A 916 -1.29 -29.31 -21.17
N CYS A 917 -0.12 -29.20 -21.81
CA CYS A 917 0.51 -30.31 -22.52
C CYS A 917 0.88 -31.47 -21.59
N GLU A 918 1.51 -31.18 -20.45
CA GLU A 918 1.95 -32.19 -19.50
C GLU A 918 0.80 -32.92 -18.82
N LEU A 919 -0.23 -32.18 -18.37
CA LEU A 919 -1.44 -32.80 -17.82
C LEU A 919 -2.14 -33.67 -18.85
N PHE A 920 -2.27 -33.20 -20.10
CA PHE A 920 -2.83 -33.99 -21.18
C PHE A 920 -2.05 -35.28 -21.41
N ASN A 921 -0.73 -35.19 -21.54
CA ASN A 921 0.16 -36.32 -21.80
C ASN A 921 0.12 -37.35 -20.67
N ARG A 922 0.11 -36.90 -19.41
CA ARG A 922 0.03 -37.78 -18.24
C ARG A 922 -1.32 -38.49 -18.13
N VAL A 923 -2.43 -37.80 -18.45
CA VAL A 923 -3.77 -38.39 -18.44
C VAL A 923 -3.96 -39.41 -19.57
N ILE A 924 -3.54 -39.08 -20.80
CA ILE A 924 -3.74 -39.97 -21.95
C ILE A 924 -2.82 -41.21 -21.90
N SER A 925 -1.61 -41.07 -21.37
CA SER A 925 -0.63 -42.17 -21.34
C SER A 925 -0.90 -43.17 -20.22
N ASN A 926 -1.61 -42.78 -19.16
CA ASN A 926 -1.84 -43.64 -18.02
C ASN A 926 -3.31 -44.06 -17.90
N ARG A 927 -3.55 -45.35 -18.15
CA ARG A 927 -4.87 -45.97 -18.07
C ARG A 927 -5.57 -45.75 -16.72
N LYS A 928 -4.83 -45.54 -15.63
CA LYS A 928 -5.36 -45.23 -14.28
C LYS A 928 -6.29 -44.01 -14.29
N TYR A 929 -6.00 -43.02 -15.14
CA TYR A 929 -6.73 -41.74 -15.18
C TYR A 929 -7.87 -41.73 -16.20
N LEU A 930 -7.94 -42.72 -17.09
CA LEU A 930 -8.99 -42.87 -18.10
C LEU A 930 -10.26 -43.53 -17.51
N ALA A 931 -10.87 -42.86 -16.54
CA ALA A 931 -12.14 -43.25 -15.92
C ALA A 931 -12.98 -42.00 -15.63
N ARG A 932 -14.31 -42.10 -15.61
CA ARG A 932 -15.21 -40.97 -15.36
C ARG A 932 -14.91 -40.25 -14.05
N THR A 933 -14.77 -41.00 -12.96
CA THR A 933 -14.55 -40.43 -11.63
C THR A 933 -13.21 -39.71 -11.52
N LYS A 934 -12.14 -40.29 -12.08
CA LYS A 934 -10.83 -39.62 -12.17
C LYS A 934 -10.87 -38.41 -13.11
N ALA A 935 -11.61 -38.47 -14.21
CA ALA A 935 -11.78 -37.34 -15.11
C ALA A 935 -12.49 -36.15 -14.43
N MET A 936 -13.54 -36.42 -13.64
CA MET A 936 -14.25 -35.39 -12.86
C MET A 936 -13.36 -34.79 -11.77
N GLN A 937 -12.59 -35.63 -11.06
CA GLN A 937 -11.61 -35.20 -10.06
C GLN A 937 -10.55 -34.27 -10.65
N ILE A 938 -9.90 -34.69 -11.74
CA ILE A 938 -8.87 -33.90 -12.41
C ILE A 938 -9.48 -32.61 -12.98
N ARG A 939 -10.72 -32.65 -13.49
CA ARG A 939 -11.42 -31.44 -13.98
C ARG A 939 -11.63 -30.40 -12.87
N MET A 940 -11.99 -30.82 -11.65
CA MET A 940 -12.10 -29.95 -10.49
C MET A 940 -10.75 -29.36 -10.06
N ASN A 941 -9.66 -30.14 -10.19
CA ASN A 941 -8.33 -29.63 -9.91
C ASN A 941 -7.90 -28.60 -10.97
N VAL A 942 -8.17 -28.86 -12.26
CA VAL A 942 -7.89 -27.94 -13.38
C VAL A 942 -8.69 -26.64 -13.26
N SER A 943 -9.93 -26.67 -12.76
CA SER A 943 -10.71 -25.44 -12.57
C SER A 943 -10.06 -24.48 -11.56
N MET A 944 -9.31 -24.99 -10.57
CA MET A 944 -8.55 -24.11 -9.66
C MET A 944 -7.46 -23.31 -10.39
N VAL A 945 -6.87 -23.86 -11.46
CA VAL A 945 -5.91 -23.15 -12.31
C VAL A 945 -6.62 -22.12 -13.20
N GLU A 946 -7.80 -22.45 -13.73
CA GLU A 946 -8.64 -21.48 -14.47
C GLU A 946 -9.11 -20.32 -13.57
N ASP A 947 -9.48 -20.62 -12.33
CA ASP A 947 -9.87 -19.61 -11.33
C ASP A 947 -8.69 -18.73 -10.92
N TRP A 948 -7.50 -19.32 -10.79
CA TRP A 948 -6.26 -18.56 -10.58
C TRP A 948 -5.97 -17.60 -11.74
N ALA A 949 -6.10 -18.07 -12.98
CA ALA A 949 -5.90 -17.23 -14.17
C ALA A 949 -6.95 -16.11 -14.29
N ARG A 950 -8.19 -16.34 -13.82
CA ARG A 950 -9.24 -15.32 -13.75
C ARG A 950 -8.93 -14.26 -12.69
N THR A 951 -8.40 -14.67 -11.55
CA THR A 951 -8.03 -13.77 -10.44
C THR A 951 -6.80 -12.93 -10.80
N ASN A 952 -5.88 -13.50 -11.59
CA ASN A 952 -4.65 -12.84 -12.06
C ASN A 952 -4.76 -12.44 -13.54
N ASN A 953 -5.91 -11.90 -13.96
CA ASN A 953 -6.19 -11.63 -15.37
C ASN A 953 -5.50 -10.35 -15.87
N ARG A 954 -4.20 -10.45 -16.17
CA ARG A 954 -3.39 -9.35 -16.70
C ARG A 954 -3.60 -9.17 -18.20
N GLN A 955 -3.53 -7.93 -18.64
CA GLN A 955 -3.45 -7.55 -20.04
C GLN A 955 -2.10 -6.91 -20.30
N ALA A 956 -1.44 -7.30 -21.40
CA ALA A 956 -0.27 -6.58 -21.86
C ALA A 956 -0.73 -5.23 -22.42
N GLU A 957 -0.28 -4.15 -21.82
CA GLU A 957 -0.46 -2.81 -22.38
C GLU A 957 0.46 -2.68 -23.59
N HIS A 958 -0.11 -2.36 -24.75
CA HIS A 958 0.63 -2.03 -25.97
C HIS A 958 0.20 -0.64 -26.42
N TYR A 959 1.13 0.08 -27.03
CA TYR A 959 0.85 1.39 -27.59
C TYR A 959 0.92 1.32 -29.11
N GLU A 960 -0.24 1.30 -29.77
CA GLU A 960 -0.35 1.13 -31.22
C GLU A 960 -1.42 2.09 -31.78
N GLY A 961 -1.03 2.97 -32.70
CA GLY A 961 -1.96 3.84 -33.43
C GLY A 961 -2.41 5.14 -32.71
N GLY A 962 -1.75 5.56 -31.63
CA GLY A 962 -2.11 6.78 -30.90
C GLY A 962 -3.13 6.58 -29.76
N GLU A 963 -3.51 5.33 -29.49
CA GLU A 963 -4.31 4.90 -28.34
C GLU A 963 -3.54 3.82 -27.55
N MET A 964 -3.75 3.75 -26.23
CA MET A 964 -3.38 2.57 -25.44
C MET A 964 -4.32 1.43 -25.82
N ASN A 965 -3.99 0.73 -26.89
CA ASN A 965 -4.71 -0.46 -27.30
C ASN A 965 -4.10 -1.67 -26.60
N SER A 966 -4.89 -2.39 -25.80
CA SER A 966 -4.50 -3.65 -25.18
C SER A 966 -4.34 -4.74 -26.26
N THR A 967 -3.29 -4.69 -27.07
CA THR A 967 -3.00 -5.75 -28.04
C THR A 967 -2.23 -6.84 -27.32
N GLY A 968 -2.87 -7.99 -27.10
CA GLY A 968 -2.27 -9.08 -26.33
C GLY A 968 -3.34 -10.02 -25.80
N GLU A 969 -3.01 -11.31 -25.72
CA GLU A 969 -3.93 -12.27 -25.13
C GLU A 969 -3.91 -12.13 -23.60
N THR A 970 -5.09 -12.05 -23.01
CA THR A 970 -5.25 -11.98 -21.55
C THR A 970 -4.78 -13.28 -20.89
N THR A 971 -4.35 -13.22 -19.63
CA THR A 971 -3.97 -14.44 -18.89
C THR A 971 -5.12 -15.46 -18.84
N MET A 972 -6.36 -14.98 -18.71
CA MET A 972 -7.55 -15.83 -18.75
C MET A 972 -7.74 -16.51 -20.11
N ASP A 973 -7.59 -15.79 -21.22
CA ASP A 973 -7.78 -16.35 -22.56
C ASP A 973 -6.67 -17.33 -22.92
N ALA A 974 -5.43 -17.04 -22.51
CA ALA A 974 -4.30 -17.95 -22.63
C ALA A 974 -4.56 -19.26 -21.87
N ALA A 975 -5.07 -19.18 -20.64
CA ALA A 975 -5.44 -20.36 -19.85
C ALA A 975 -6.55 -21.18 -20.53
N LYS A 976 -7.62 -20.53 -21.01
CA LYS A 976 -8.71 -21.21 -21.73
C LYS A 976 -8.19 -21.93 -22.97
N ARG A 977 -7.33 -21.28 -23.75
CA ARG A 977 -6.81 -21.81 -25.03
C ARG A 977 -5.84 -22.96 -24.81
N HIS A 978 -4.91 -22.82 -23.86
CA HIS A 978 -3.86 -23.80 -23.59
C HIS A 978 -4.35 -25.02 -22.77
N LEU A 979 -5.31 -24.84 -21.86
CA LEU A 979 -5.91 -25.95 -21.09
C LEU A 979 -7.05 -26.65 -21.84
N ALA A 980 -7.53 -26.09 -22.96
CA ALA A 980 -8.62 -26.69 -23.74
C ALA A 980 -8.41 -28.17 -24.12
N PRO A 981 -7.23 -28.64 -24.56
CA PRO A 981 -7.03 -30.04 -24.92
C PRO A 981 -7.26 -31.00 -23.74
N VAL A 982 -6.74 -30.69 -22.55
CA VAL A 982 -6.95 -31.51 -21.35
C VAL A 982 -8.40 -31.45 -20.88
N ILE A 983 -9.03 -30.27 -20.90
CA ILE A 983 -10.44 -30.12 -20.53
C ILE A 983 -11.34 -30.93 -21.46
N GLN A 984 -11.08 -30.88 -22.78
CA GLN A 984 -11.84 -31.64 -23.78
C GLN A 984 -11.64 -33.15 -23.62
N LEU A 985 -10.43 -33.62 -23.31
CA LEU A 985 -10.18 -35.03 -22.98
C LEU A 985 -10.98 -35.47 -21.75
N LEU A 986 -10.97 -34.66 -20.68
CA LEU A 986 -11.71 -34.97 -19.45
C LEU A 986 -13.23 -34.92 -19.66
N GLN A 987 -13.73 -34.01 -20.52
CA GLN A 987 -15.13 -33.96 -20.91
C GLN A 987 -15.53 -35.21 -21.72
N TRP A 988 -14.69 -35.62 -22.68
CA TRP A 988 -14.91 -36.82 -23.48
C TRP A 988 -15.07 -38.08 -22.62
N LEU A 989 -14.20 -38.26 -21.62
CA LEU A 989 -14.26 -39.39 -20.68
C LEU A 989 -15.55 -39.42 -19.84
N GLN A 990 -16.14 -38.26 -19.54
CA GLN A 990 -17.39 -38.18 -18.76
C GLN A 990 -18.64 -38.50 -19.59
N CYS A 991 -18.62 -38.18 -20.89
CA CYS A 991 -19.73 -38.39 -21.80
C CYS A 991 -20.09 -39.87 -22.03
N PHE A 992 -19.17 -40.81 -21.77
CA PHE A 992 -19.43 -42.25 -22.01
C PHE A 992 -20.61 -42.78 -21.20
N SER A 993 -20.80 -42.26 -20.00
CA SER A 993 -21.92 -42.64 -19.12
C SER A 993 -23.28 -42.11 -19.56
N SER A 994 -23.33 -41.04 -20.35
CA SER A 994 -24.56 -40.39 -20.81
C SER A 994 -24.99 -40.81 -22.21
N LEU A 995 -24.10 -41.41 -23.00
CA LEU A 995 -24.39 -41.81 -24.38
C LEU A 995 -25.15 -43.14 -24.42
N ASN A 996 -26.35 -43.12 -24.99
CA ASN A 996 -27.13 -44.33 -25.26
C ASN A 996 -26.76 -44.96 -26.60
N ALA A 997 -27.03 -46.26 -26.77
CA ALA A 997 -26.64 -47.02 -27.96
C ALA A 997 -27.26 -46.51 -29.29
N ASP A 998 -28.42 -45.84 -29.19
CA ASP A 998 -29.24 -45.39 -30.33
C ASP A 998 -29.16 -43.87 -30.58
N ASP A 999 -28.40 -43.13 -29.78
CA ASP A 999 -28.34 -41.66 -29.83
C ASP A 999 -27.07 -41.15 -30.54
N LEU A 1000 -27.03 -41.36 -31.86
CA LEU A 1000 -25.91 -40.92 -32.70
C LEU A 1000 -25.87 -39.38 -32.86
N GLU A 1001 -27.01 -38.71 -32.70
CA GLU A 1001 -27.11 -37.25 -32.78
C GLU A 1001 -26.37 -36.58 -31.61
N ALA A 1002 -26.60 -37.04 -30.37
CA ALA A 1002 -25.84 -36.56 -29.21
C ALA A 1002 -24.32 -36.82 -29.32
N LEU A 1003 -23.91 -37.93 -29.96
CA LEU A 1003 -22.49 -38.20 -30.23
C LEU A 1003 -21.90 -37.20 -31.25
N VAL A 1004 -22.64 -36.88 -32.30
CA VAL A 1004 -22.19 -35.91 -33.32
C VAL A 1004 -22.07 -34.51 -32.69
N ASP A 1005 -23.05 -34.09 -31.90
CA ASP A 1005 -23.03 -32.80 -31.22
C ASP A 1005 -21.86 -32.67 -30.23
N THR A 1006 -21.58 -33.73 -29.45
CA THR A 1006 -20.42 -33.74 -28.55
C THR A 1006 -19.10 -33.69 -29.32
N LEU A 1007 -18.95 -34.43 -30.43
CA LEU A 1007 -17.75 -34.37 -31.27
C LEU A 1007 -17.55 -33.01 -31.95
N GLN A 1008 -18.63 -32.31 -32.31
CA GLN A 1008 -18.56 -30.94 -32.83
C GLN A 1008 -18.07 -29.92 -31.79
N GLN A 1009 -18.28 -30.19 -30.51
CA GLN A 1009 -17.78 -29.36 -29.40
C GLN A 1009 -16.29 -29.61 -29.11
N LEU A 1010 -15.78 -30.83 -29.34
CA LEU A 1010 -14.39 -31.24 -29.07
C LEU A 1010 -13.41 -30.89 -30.21
N LYS A 1011 -13.31 -29.61 -30.55
CA LYS A 1011 -12.52 -29.13 -31.72
C LYS A 1011 -11.00 -29.25 -31.60
N ARG A 1012 -10.45 -29.45 -30.39
CA ARG A 1012 -8.99 -29.49 -30.13
C ARG A 1012 -8.45 -30.91 -30.03
N MET A 1013 -9.31 -31.93 -30.03
CA MET A 1013 -8.93 -33.34 -29.96
C MET A 1013 -8.77 -33.96 -31.34
N THR A 1014 -7.70 -34.72 -31.55
CA THR A 1014 -7.56 -35.50 -32.80
C THR A 1014 -8.41 -36.77 -32.75
N PRO A 1015 -8.90 -37.27 -33.90
CA PRO A 1015 -9.62 -38.54 -33.96
C PRO A 1015 -8.82 -39.72 -33.38
N GLN A 1016 -7.49 -39.70 -33.50
CA GLN A 1016 -6.61 -40.72 -32.92
C GLN A 1016 -6.63 -40.69 -31.38
N GLN A 1017 -6.59 -39.51 -30.76
CA GLN A 1017 -6.67 -39.35 -29.31
C GLN A 1017 -8.05 -39.77 -28.75
N LEU A 1018 -9.14 -39.45 -29.48
CA LEU A 1018 -10.50 -39.86 -29.11
C LEU A 1018 -10.67 -41.38 -29.12
N ILE A 1019 -10.14 -42.05 -30.15
CA ILE A 1019 -10.17 -43.52 -30.27
C ILE A 1019 -9.31 -44.18 -29.19
N HIS A 1020 -8.10 -43.66 -28.94
CA HIS A 1020 -7.20 -44.21 -27.94
C HIS A 1020 -7.81 -44.13 -26.53
N SER A 1021 -8.29 -42.93 -26.14
CA SER A 1021 -8.95 -42.73 -24.84
C SER A 1021 -10.19 -43.62 -24.66
N ALA A 1022 -11.00 -43.80 -25.71
CA ALA A 1022 -12.15 -44.72 -25.68
C ALA A 1022 -11.75 -46.20 -25.56
N THR A 1023 -10.66 -46.61 -26.22
CA THR A 1023 -10.18 -48.00 -26.22
C THR A 1023 -9.61 -48.41 -24.85
N HIS A 1024 -8.87 -47.50 -24.21
CA HIS A 1024 -8.20 -47.77 -22.94
C HIS A 1024 -9.06 -47.40 -21.71
N TYR A 1025 -10.27 -46.88 -21.93
CA TYR A 1025 -11.21 -46.49 -20.88
C TYR A 1025 -11.48 -47.60 -19.86
N ARG A 1026 -11.55 -47.24 -18.58
CA ARG A 1026 -11.83 -48.14 -17.45
C ARG A 1026 -13.25 -47.89 -16.94
N ALA A 1027 -14.20 -48.69 -17.40
CA ALA A 1027 -15.59 -48.60 -17.00
C ALA A 1027 -15.82 -49.00 -15.53
N GLU A 1028 -16.60 -48.19 -14.82
CA GLU A 1028 -16.98 -48.41 -13.42
C GLU A 1028 -18.16 -49.39 -13.32
N VAL A 1029 -18.30 -50.09 -12.19
CA VAL A 1029 -19.40 -51.05 -11.98
C VAL A 1029 -20.75 -50.32 -12.04
N GLY A 1030 -21.59 -50.69 -13.01
CA GLY A 1030 -22.89 -50.04 -13.27
C GLY A 1030 -22.87 -48.99 -14.39
N GLU A 1031 -21.71 -48.69 -14.97
CA GLU A 1031 -21.56 -47.77 -16.10
C GLU A 1031 -21.69 -48.49 -17.46
N LYS A 1032 -22.34 -47.86 -18.44
CA LYS A 1032 -22.33 -48.34 -19.83
C LYS A 1032 -21.10 -47.74 -20.52
N GLY A 1033 -20.24 -48.59 -21.09
CA GLY A 1033 -19.13 -48.12 -21.92
C GLY A 1033 -19.61 -47.56 -23.26
N LEU A 1034 -18.68 -47.00 -24.05
CA LEU A 1034 -18.99 -46.45 -25.36
C LEU A 1034 -19.65 -47.52 -26.27
N PRO A 1035 -20.81 -47.24 -26.90
CA PRO A 1035 -21.50 -48.24 -27.72
C PRO A 1035 -20.69 -48.57 -29.00
N PRO A 1036 -20.77 -49.83 -29.50
CA PRO A 1036 -20.03 -50.25 -30.70
C PRO A 1036 -20.36 -49.44 -31.97
N SER A 1037 -21.58 -48.90 -32.07
CA SER A 1037 -22.02 -47.99 -33.13
C SER A 1037 -21.21 -46.69 -33.14
N ALA A 1038 -21.00 -46.08 -31.98
CA ALA A 1038 -20.18 -44.87 -31.81
C ALA A 1038 -18.71 -45.12 -32.15
N MET A 1039 -18.15 -46.25 -31.72
CA MET A 1039 -16.76 -46.62 -32.04
C MET A 1039 -16.55 -46.80 -33.56
N LYS A 1040 -17.53 -47.40 -34.25
CA LYS A 1040 -17.50 -47.54 -35.71
C LYS A 1040 -17.55 -46.18 -36.43
N TYR A 1041 -18.31 -45.22 -35.89
CA TYR A 1041 -18.38 -43.86 -36.41
C TYR A 1041 -17.04 -43.11 -36.25
N LEU A 1042 -16.38 -43.20 -35.08
CA LEU A 1042 -15.06 -42.61 -34.87
C LEU A 1042 -13.99 -43.15 -35.83
N LEU A 1043 -14.00 -44.47 -36.07
CA LEU A 1043 -13.11 -45.12 -37.05
C LEU A 1043 -13.39 -44.66 -38.49
N ALA A 1044 -14.64 -44.34 -38.83
CA ALA A 1044 -15.01 -43.80 -40.13
C ALA A 1044 -14.47 -42.37 -40.32
N ILE A 1045 -14.61 -41.51 -39.31
CA ILE A 1045 -14.04 -40.15 -39.29
C ILE A 1045 -12.51 -40.20 -39.45
N GLN A 1046 -11.84 -41.10 -38.74
CA GLN A 1046 -10.39 -41.27 -38.84
C GLN A 1046 -9.96 -41.65 -40.27
N LYS A 1047 -10.67 -42.60 -40.90
CA LYS A 1047 -10.39 -43.00 -42.29
C LYS A 1047 -10.62 -41.86 -43.28
N GLU A 1048 -11.72 -41.10 -43.13
CA GLU A 1048 -12.03 -39.96 -43.97
C GLU A 1048 -10.97 -38.84 -43.84
N GLY A 1049 -10.51 -38.55 -42.62
CA GLY A 1049 -9.45 -37.59 -42.35
C GLY A 1049 -8.10 -38.02 -42.94
N ALA A 1050 -7.77 -39.32 -42.88
CA ALA A 1050 -6.56 -39.87 -43.49
C ALA A 1050 -6.60 -39.79 -45.03
N LEU A 1051 -7.76 -40.06 -45.66
CA LEU A 1051 -7.99 -39.92 -47.10
C LEU A 1051 -7.88 -38.46 -47.58
N LYS A 1052 -8.37 -37.49 -46.79
CA LYS A 1052 -8.22 -36.05 -47.09
C LYS A 1052 -6.76 -35.59 -47.02
N LYS A 1053 -5.98 -36.07 -46.02
CA LYS A 1053 -4.54 -35.79 -45.93
C LYS A 1053 -3.73 -36.44 -47.06
N SER A 1054 -4.08 -37.65 -47.50
CA SER A 1054 -3.41 -38.28 -48.65
C SER A 1054 -3.72 -37.57 -49.96
N ASN A 1055 -4.93 -37.02 -50.13
CA ASN A 1055 -5.31 -36.27 -51.32
C ASN A 1055 -4.68 -34.86 -51.38
N GLN A 1056 -4.50 -34.17 -50.25
CA GLN A 1056 -3.77 -32.89 -50.19
C GLN A 1056 -2.26 -33.06 -50.44
N ALA A 1057 -1.66 -34.17 -49.98
CA ALA A 1057 -0.25 -34.47 -50.26
C ALA A 1057 0.02 -34.85 -51.73
N SER A 1058 -1.02 -35.22 -52.50
CA SER A 1058 -0.91 -35.53 -53.93
C SER A 1058 -1.09 -34.33 -54.88
N GLU A 1059 -1.49 -33.16 -54.39
CA GLU A 1059 -1.71 -31.95 -55.22
C GLU A 1059 -0.56 -30.92 -55.20
N SER A 1060 0.52 -31.15 -54.46
CA SER A 1060 1.68 -30.24 -54.42
C SER A 1060 2.98 -30.92 -54.85
N VAL A 1061 3.09 -31.26 -56.13
CA VAL A 1061 4.38 -31.44 -56.81
C VAL A 1061 4.28 -30.90 -58.24
N PRO A 1062 5.01 -29.83 -58.58
CA PRO A 1062 5.51 -29.63 -59.94
C PRO A 1062 6.98 -30.09 -60.00
N THR A 1063 7.20 -31.25 -60.61
CA THR A 1063 8.36 -31.60 -61.45
C THR A 1063 8.40 -30.62 -62.62
N THR A 1064 9.49 -30.05 -63.15
CA THR A 1064 10.92 -30.36 -63.41
C THR A 1064 11.55 -29.07 -64.03
N PRO A 1065 12.80 -28.97 -64.59
CA PRO A 1065 13.92 -29.92 -64.69
C PRO A 1065 15.33 -29.37 -64.33
N VAL A 1066 16.29 -30.28 -64.28
CA VAL A 1066 17.74 -30.07 -64.25
C VAL A 1066 18.31 -30.03 -65.68
N THR A 1067 19.29 -29.14 -65.96
CA THR A 1067 20.49 -29.32 -66.83
C THR A 1067 21.35 -28.03 -66.79
N SER A 1068 22.68 -27.97 -66.82
CA SER A 1068 23.82 -28.89 -66.63
C SER A 1068 25.16 -28.11 -66.76
N ASN A 1069 26.15 -28.44 -65.92
CA ASN A 1069 27.62 -28.31 -66.06
C ASN A 1069 28.25 -26.88 -66.10
N PHE A 1070 29.42 -26.55 -65.49
CA PHE A 1070 30.72 -27.25 -65.43
C PHE A 1070 31.69 -26.67 -64.35
N ASN A 1071 32.44 -27.57 -63.68
CA ASN A 1071 33.74 -27.54 -62.96
C ASN A 1071 34.49 -26.27 -62.50
N GLY A 1072 35.05 -26.37 -61.27
CA GLY A 1072 36.48 -26.12 -61.02
C GLY A 1072 36.92 -25.76 -59.57
N ASN A 1073 37.53 -26.72 -58.85
CA ASN A 1073 38.48 -26.66 -57.70
C ASN A 1073 38.04 -25.98 -56.38
N GLY A 1074 38.14 -26.52 -55.15
CA GLY A 1074 38.78 -27.71 -54.59
C GLY A 1074 39.69 -27.37 -53.39
N GLN A 1075 39.27 -27.62 -52.12
CA GLN A 1075 40.07 -28.27 -51.05
C GLN A 1075 39.37 -28.36 -49.65
N SER A 1076 39.04 -29.61 -49.27
CA SER A 1076 39.26 -30.35 -47.99
C SER A 1076 38.77 -29.89 -46.58
N THR A 1077 37.67 -30.54 -46.12
CA THR A 1077 37.47 -31.48 -44.96
C THR A 1077 37.89 -31.13 -43.50
N PRO A 1078 37.33 -31.77 -42.42
CA PRO A 1078 36.62 -33.07 -42.38
C PRO A 1078 35.33 -33.21 -41.53
N LYS A 1079 34.76 -34.41 -41.68
CA LYS A 1079 33.61 -35.05 -40.99
C LYS A 1079 33.87 -35.36 -39.51
N SER A 1080 32.78 -35.48 -38.72
CA SER A 1080 32.65 -36.40 -37.58
C SER A 1080 31.23 -36.99 -37.58
N VAL A 1081 31.02 -38.19 -38.13
CA VAL A 1081 31.05 -39.52 -37.49
C VAL A 1081 29.81 -39.79 -36.61
N GLN A 1082 28.90 -40.59 -37.17
CA GLN A 1082 27.92 -41.38 -36.46
C GLN A 1082 28.62 -42.42 -35.60
N ILE A 1083 28.27 -42.49 -34.31
CA ILE A 1083 28.54 -43.66 -33.47
C ILE A 1083 27.24 -44.47 -33.41
N ARG A 1084 27.27 -45.64 -34.06
CA ARG A 1084 26.35 -46.75 -33.77
C ARG A 1084 26.91 -47.50 -32.57
N THR A 1085 26.08 -47.70 -31.54
CA THR A 1085 26.27 -48.78 -30.57
C THR A 1085 25.39 -49.98 -30.98
N PRO A 1086 25.94 -51.21 -31.02
CA PRO A 1086 25.19 -52.41 -31.40
C PRO A 1086 24.68 -53.21 -30.18
N GLY A 1087 23.45 -53.72 -30.28
CA GLY A 1087 22.97 -54.94 -29.62
C GLY A 1087 22.71 -54.90 -28.11
N GLY A 1088 21.44 -54.86 -27.72
CA GLY A 1088 20.98 -55.16 -26.36
C GLY A 1088 19.47 -55.39 -26.34
N ALA A 1089 19.09 -56.66 -26.50
CA ALA A 1089 17.82 -57.33 -26.20
C ALA A 1089 16.49 -56.56 -26.21
N ASP A 1090 15.55 -57.07 -27.02
CA ASP A 1090 14.10 -56.95 -26.80
C ASP A 1090 13.76 -57.12 -25.31
N SER A 1091 13.13 -56.10 -24.74
CA SER A 1091 12.16 -56.27 -23.67
C SER A 1091 10.85 -55.66 -24.16
N ASP A 1092 9.88 -56.53 -24.38
CA ASP A 1092 8.48 -56.20 -24.60
C ASP A 1092 7.97 -55.27 -23.48
N ASP A 1093 7.85 -53.97 -23.75
CA ASP A 1093 7.03 -53.06 -22.95
C ASP A 1093 5.78 -52.72 -23.79
N GLU A 1094 4.70 -53.46 -23.55
CA GLU A 1094 3.36 -53.27 -24.14
C GLU A 1094 2.69 -51.92 -23.74
N ASP A 1095 3.37 -51.02 -23.03
CA ASP A 1095 2.82 -49.78 -22.45
C ASP A 1095 3.33 -48.47 -23.08
N SER A 1096 4.15 -48.51 -24.14
CA SER A 1096 4.62 -47.25 -24.76
C SER A 1096 3.54 -46.60 -25.66
N THR A 1097 2.90 -45.55 -25.14
CA THR A 1097 1.90 -44.77 -25.89
C THR A 1097 2.53 -44.19 -27.16
N PRO A 1098 1.92 -44.36 -28.36
CA PRO A 1098 2.46 -43.82 -29.61
C PRO A 1098 2.72 -42.31 -29.54
N LYS A 1099 3.93 -41.86 -29.92
CA LYS A 1099 4.35 -40.44 -29.90
C LYS A 1099 3.40 -39.51 -30.68
N SER A 1100 2.64 -40.02 -31.65
CA SER A 1100 1.66 -39.25 -32.42
C SER A 1100 0.41 -38.82 -31.63
N LEU A 1101 0.21 -39.37 -30.43
CA LEU A 1101 -0.91 -39.04 -29.55
C LEU A 1101 -0.59 -37.92 -28.55
N LEU A 1102 0.70 -37.65 -28.31
CA LEU A 1102 1.16 -36.72 -27.28
C LEU A 1102 1.28 -35.28 -27.83
N LEU A 1103 1.03 -34.31 -26.96
CA LEU A 1103 1.33 -32.91 -27.22
C LEU A 1103 2.82 -32.65 -26.95
N ASN A 1104 3.41 -31.63 -27.57
CA ASN A 1104 4.82 -31.31 -27.41
C ASN A 1104 5.03 -30.27 -26.29
N PRO A 1105 5.46 -30.69 -25.08
CA PRO A 1105 5.72 -29.77 -23.97
C PRO A 1105 6.98 -28.93 -24.18
N SER A 1106 7.95 -29.40 -24.98
CA SER A 1106 9.22 -28.69 -25.23
C SER A 1106 9.11 -27.59 -26.29
N TYR A 1107 7.91 -27.32 -26.80
CA TYR A 1107 7.69 -26.25 -27.76
C TYR A 1107 7.64 -24.90 -27.05
N MET A 1108 8.57 -24.01 -27.40
CA MET A 1108 8.55 -22.62 -26.96
C MET A 1108 7.66 -21.81 -27.90
N LEU A 1109 6.71 -21.08 -27.33
CA LEU A 1109 5.91 -20.10 -28.05
C LEU A 1109 6.83 -18.98 -28.62
N PRO A 1110 6.42 -18.30 -29.70
CA PRO A 1110 7.18 -17.18 -30.23
C PRO A 1110 7.42 -16.11 -29.17
N PHE A 1111 8.69 -15.76 -28.95
CA PHE A 1111 9.08 -14.68 -28.04
C PHE A 1111 9.17 -13.35 -28.80
N ALA A 1112 8.53 -12.32 -28.27
CA ALA A 1112 8.59 -10.96 -28.78
C ALA A 1112 9.10 -10.02 -27.69
N LEU A 1113 10.10 -9.20 -28.02
CA LEU A 1113 10.55 -8.13 -27.14
C LEU A 1113 9.53 -6.98 -27.16
N PRO A 1114 9.39 -6.25 -26.03
CA PRO A 1114 8.60 -5.03 -26.01
C PRO A 1114 9.08 -4.05 -27.09
N SER A 1115 8.13 -3.40 -27.76
CA SER A 1115 8.47 -2.39 -28.76
C SER A 1115 9.08 -1.14 -28.09
N VAL A 1116 9.69 -0.26 -28.89
CA VAL A 1116 10.25 1.00 -28.37
C VAL A 1116 9.16 1.86 -27.74
N THR A 1117 7.95 1.84 -28.32
CA THR A 1117 6.77 2.52 -27.79
C THR A 1117 6.30 1.91 -26.47
N ASP A 1118 6.30 0.58 -26.33
CA ASP A 1118 5.92 -0.08 -25.08
C ASP A 1118 6.91 0.23 -23.95
N MET A 1119 8.21 0.25 -24.26
CA MET A 1119 9.24 0.63 -23.30
C MET A 1119 9.16 2.11 -22.92
N LEU A 1120 8.77 3.01 -23.84
CA LEU A 1120 8.54 4.43 -23.53
C LEU A 1120 7.31 4.65 -22.63
N VAL A 1121 6.27 3.84 -22.79
CA VAL A 1121 5.09 3.87 -21.92
C VAL A 1121 5.39 3.26 -20.53
N SER A 1122 6.25 2.23 -20.49
CA SER A 1122 6.58 1.53 -19.25
C SER A 1122 7.66 2.23 -18.42
N TYR A 1123 8.65 2.85 -19.06
CA TYR A 1123 9.81 3.48 -18.40
C TYR A 1123 9.87 5.01 -18.56
N GLY A 1124 9.08 5.62 -19.44
CA GLY A 1124 9.04 7.08 -19.65
C GLY A 1124 7.71 7.71 -19.21
N ALA A 1125 7.51 9.01 -19.51
CA ALA A 1125 6.29 9.73 -19.09
C ALA A 1125 5.06 9.41 -19.94
N GLY A 1126 5.15 8.45 -20.86
CA GLY A 1126 4.12 8.16 -21.86
C GLY A 1126 3.98 9.28 -22.90
N PHE A 1127 3.12 9.06 -23.89
CA PHE A 1127 2.80 10.09 -24.87
C PHE A 1127 2.00 11.22 -24.21
N GLY A 1128 2.47 12.47 -24.38
CA GLY A 1128 1.84 13.66 -23.79
C GLY A 1128 2.35 14.06 -22.40
N GLY A 1129 3.34 13.35 -21.84
CA GLY A 1129 3.94 13.72 -20.55
C GLY A 1129 3.02 13.54 -19.34
N VAL A 1130 2.01 12.69 -19.47
CA VAL A 1130 0.96 12.47 -18.45
C VAL A 1130 1.45 11.73 -17.21
N ASN A 1131 2.54 10.95 -17.30
CA ASN A 1131 3.08 10.14 -16.20
C ASN A 1131 4.52 10.55 -15.81
N ARG A 1132 4.76 11.83 -15.53
CA ARG A 1132 6.09 12.37 -15.14
C ARG A 1132 6.71 11.69 -13.91
N GLU A 1133 5.90 11.24 -12.96
CA GLU A 1133 6.37 10.51 -11.77
C GLU A 1133 7.02 9.16 -12.14
N ARG A 1134 6.45 8.45 -13.12
CA ARG A 1134 6.98 7.18 -13.60
C ARG A 1134 8.30 7.37 -14.36
N GLU A 1135 8.40 8.45 -15.15
CA GLU A 1135 9.66 8.80 -15.82
C GLU A 1135 10.76 9.08 -14.79
N ARG A 1136 10.46 9.84 -13.74
CA ARG A 1136 11.40 10.16 -12.65
C ARG A 1136 12.02 8.90 -12.01
N LYS A 1137 11.23 7.83 -11.82
CA LYS A 1137 11.72 6.55 -11.27
C LYS A 1137 12.82 5.90 -12.11
N TYR A 1138 12.79 6.07 -13.43
CA TYR A 1138 13.73 5.44 -14.37
C TYR A 1138 14.68 6.44 -15.02
N ILE A 1139 14.89 7.62 -14.41
CA ILE A 1139 15.97 8.52 -14.82
C ILE A 1139 17.31 7.86 -14.47
N PRO A 1140 18.28 7.80 -15.39
CA PRO A 1140 19.60 7.24 -15.11
C PRO A 1140 20.35 8.05 -14.05
N THR A 1141 20.28 7.60 -12.80
CA THR A 1141 20.96 8.21 -11.65
C THR A 1141 21.72 7.14 -10.85
N VAL A 1142 22.72 7.58 -10.08
CA VAL A 1142 23.50 6.70 -9.21
C VAL A 1142 23.33 7.20 -7.78
N PRO A 1143 22.77 6.39 -6.86
CA PRO A 1143 22.60 6.79 -5.47
C PRO A 1143 23.94 7.13 -4.80
N PRO A 1144 24.01 8.18 -3.95
CA PRO A 1144 25.23 8.57 -3.23
C PRO A 1144 25.84 7.42 -2.42
N GLU A 1145 25.01 6.62 -1.75
CA GLU A 1145 25.43 5.44 -0.98
C GLU A 1145 26.20 4.41 -1.82
N PHE A 1146 25.88 4.31 -3.12
CA PHE A 1146 26.57 3.42 -4.03
C PHE A 1146 27.92 3.99 -4.46
N LEU A 1147 28.03 5.31 -4.63
CA LEU A 1147 29.30 5.98 -4.93
C LEU A 1147 30.33 5.74 -3.83
N GLU A 1148 29.92 5.77 -2.55
CA GLU A 1148 30.81 5.44 -1.43
C GLU A 1148 31.42 4.04 -1.54
N LYS A 1149 30.65 3.04 -2.02
CA LYS A 1149 31.17 1.66 -2.25
C LYS A 1149 32.25 1.62 -3.34
N LEU A 1150 32.24 2.56 -4.28
CA LEU A 1150 33.28 2.71 -5.29
C LEU A 1150 34.53 3.42 -4.70
N GLU A 1151 34.36 4.31 -3.73
CA GLU A 1151 35.45 5.07 -3.10
C GLU A 1151 36.22 4.29 -2.03
N VAL A 1152 35.53 3.51 -1.17
CA VAL A 1152 36.08 2.92 0.08
C VAL A 1152 37.27 1.96 -0.12
N ASN A 1153 37.57 1.50 -1.34
CA ASN A 1153 38.71 0.62 -1.63
C ASN A 1153 39.81 1.24 -2.52
N GLY A 1154 39.72 2.54 -2.84
CA GLY A 1154 40.78 3.32 -3.49
C GLY A 1154 41.42 4.27 -2.49
N SER A 1155 42.75 4.42 -2.52
CA SER A 1155 43.55 5.27 -1.65
C SER A 1155 42.86 6.59 -1.28
N ARG A 1156 42.69 6.87 0.02
CA ARG A 1156 42.31 8.19 0.55
C ARG A 1156 43.29 9.26 0.05
N ASN A 1157 42.99 9.88 -1.08
CA ASN A 1157 43.43 11.23 -1.38
C ASN A 1157 42.29 12.17 -1.01
N PRO A 1158 42.56 13.29 -0.31
CA PRO A 1158 41.52 14.27 -0.03
C PRO A 1158 40.95 14.81 -1.35
N PRO A 1159 39.67 15.25 -1.38
CA PRO A 1159 39.06 15.78 -2.57
C PRO A 1159 39.90 16.96 -3.08
N MET A 1160 40.33 16.91 -4.34
CA MET A 1160 41.20 17.92 -4.95
C MET A 1160 40.44 19.20 -5.34
N PHE A 1161 39.16 19.32 -4.97
CA PHE A 1161 38.34 20.50 -5.22
C PHE A 1161 37.54 20.84 -3.95
N GLN A 1162 37.78 22.05 -3.43
CA GLN A 1162 36.96 22.66 -2.38
C GLN A 1162 35.73 23.32 -3.05
N GLU A 1163 34.63 23.45 -2.31
CA GLU A 1163 33.35 24.07 -2.69
C GLU A 1163 33.42 25.56 -3.14
N LYS A 1164 34.59 26.08 -3.52
CA LYS A 1164 34.80 27.47 -3.95
C LYS A 1164 35.03 27.67 -5.45
N ASP A 1165 35.03 26.61 -6.26
CA ASP A 1165 35.27 26.74 -7.70
C ASP A 1165 33.98 26.80 -8.56
N TRP A 1166 32.79 26.79 -7.93
CA TRP A 1166 31.49 26.83 -8.62
C TRP A 1166 31.03 28.23 -9.06
N GLU A 1167 31.88 29.26 -8.99
CA GLU A 1167 31.52 30.64 -9.37
C GLU A 1167 32.11 31.14 -10.70
N ASN A 1168 32.66 30.27 -11.56
CA ASN A 1168 33.10 30.70 -12.89
C ASN A 1168 32.30 30.02 -14.01
N GLU A 1169 31.16 30.62 -14.35
CA GLU A 1169 30.59 30.54 -15.69
C GLU A 1169 31.50 31.30 -16.66
N GLU A 1170 32.32 30.58 -17.43
CA GLU A 1170 32.79 30.94 -18.79
C GLU A 1170 33.87 29.93 -19.22
N VAL A 1171 33.48 28.81 -19.88
CA VAL A 1171 34.12 28.21 -21.08
C VAL A 1171 33.12 27.29 -21.80
#